data_AF-A0A0E0JXK6-F1
#
_entry.id   AF-A0A0E0JXK6-F1
#
_cell.length_a   1.000
_cell.length_b   1.000
_cell.length_c   1.000
_cell.angle_alpha   90.00
_cell.angle_beta   90.00
_cell.angle_gamma   90.00
#
_symmetry.space_group_name_H-M   'P 1'
#
loop_
_entity.id
_entity.type
_entity.pdbx_description
1 polymer ?
#
loop_
_entity_poly.entity_id
_entity_poly.type
_entity_poly.pdbx_seq_one_letter_code
_entity_poly.pdbx_strand_id
1 'polypeptide(L)'
;MIRIQYRKEEKRIGDVVGIGDDNFGVEEGEEEDRHWDGRVDGGRRKTKRCYSVGKKNELVGETPSPAGPSLTVTVAPTPPPTPLDPRGYPLPRRHLVCAAARILRSQASPSPLLDLADYLRTLRLTLTAAEASEVVKALYGDPPLALAFFRFAAASLPGFRHDAFSYNRILALLFRTRAGPAEALRLVADMERDGVAGNISTINLLVGMGGGGVEVERCLELASKWGLRLSAYTYKCIVQAHLRSREVSKGFQVYEEMRRKGYKLDIFAYNMLLDALAKAGMVDQAFQVFEDMKQKHCVPDAYTYTILIRMSGKAGRTSKFLSFFDEMVSKGCVLNLIAFNTIIEALGKNKMVDKVIFVLSKMVESDCQPNQFTYSITLDILATEGQLHRLNEVLDICSRYMNRSIYSFLVKSLCKSGHASEAHSVFCRMWNSHEKGDRDAFVSMLEVLCNAEKTLEAIDLLHMMPEKGIVTDVGMYNMVFSALGKLKQVSFISNLFDRMKANGIIPDVFTYNIMISSYGRVGLVDKASELFEVMETSSCKPDVVTYNSLINCLGKHGDLDEAHMLFKEMQEKGYDPDVFTYSILIECFGKSNKVEMACSLFDEMISEGCTPNIVTYNILLDCLERRGRTEEAHKLYETMKQQGLIPDSITYSILERLESRSQRTVRIRSVFRQPCLKSSIFSGGKILSKGTNAAISDTPLLETINVLDAFEDDYGGIVVNPTSLPNTSNAFASSLQASLSYWSKQAGFVYHHAEPGYVMLTFWLPDGPPGLPSTSLHQIGVGAFVMNDKNEVLVVKEGKCPSHCSDIWKIPTGFIDKFEDLFSGAIREVREETGIESCFLDVVAFRHAHQVLFDKSDILFICTLKPLSCDISIDESEIEAARWMPVEEFLSQSFHQEDEMSKVITDICISAHHKCYAGLAAHQVMSKLDNRVAYLYTGDTREATGMCP
;
A
#
# COMPACT_ATOMS: atom_id res chain seq x y z
N MET A 1 44.53 -42.99 -2.32
CA MET A 1 43.66 -42.29 -1.34
C MET A 1 43.38 -40.91 -1.93
N ILE A 2 42.12 -40.53 -2.23
CA ILE A 2 41.16 -39.80 -1.36
C ILE A 2 41.48 -38.28 -1.33
N ARG A 3 40.55 -37.33 -1.54
CA ARG A 3 39.21 -37.33 -2.19
C ARG A 3 38.71 -35.86 -2.35
N ILE A 4 37.96 -35.56 -3.44
CA ILE A 4 36.72 -34.73 -3.56
C ILE A 4 36.45 -33.63 -2.51
N GLN A 5 35.99 -32.40 -2.80
CA GLN A 5 35.91 -31.49 -3.99
C GLN A 5 35.19 -30.21 -3.52
N TYR A 6 35.58 -29.02 -3.99
CA TYR A 6 34.80 -27.77 -3.81
C TYR A 6 34.28 -27.24 -5.15
N ARG A 7 32.96 -27.05 -5.30
CA ARG A 7 32.32 -26.17 -6.31
C ARG A 7 30.81 -26.03 -6.08
N LYS A 8 30.27 -24.87 -6.50
CA LYS A 8 28.85 -24.43 -6.48
C LYS A 8 28.29 -23.95 -5.13
N GLU A 9 28.53 -22.67 -4.84
CA GLU A 9 27.51 -21.79 -4.27
C GLU A 9 27.34 -20.58 -5.18
N GLU A 10 26.32 -20.62 -6.03
CA GLU A 10 25.83 -19.48 -6.82
C GLU A 10 24.41 -19.83 -7.30
N LYS A 11 23.52 -18.82 -7.37
CA LYS A 11 22.06 -18.93 -7.59
C LYS A 11 21.27 -19.71 -6.53
N ARG A 12 20.63 -18.97 -5.60
CA ARG A 12 19.34 -19.38 -5.00
C ARG A 12 18.49 -18.20 -4.49
N ILE A 13 18.02 -17.37 -5.40
CA ILE A 13 16.79 -16.57 -5.21
C ILE A 13 15.90 -16.87 -6.43
N GLY A 14 14.65 -17.24 -6.16
CA GLY A 14 13.70 -17.78 -7.14
C GLY A 14 12.87 -18.93 -6.55
N ASP A 15 11.65 -19.10 -7.08
CA ASP A 15 10.74 -20.24 -6.90
C ASP A 15 10.25 -20.55 -5.46
N VAL A 16 9.31 -19.72 -4.96
CA VAL A 16 8.42 -20.06 -3.83
C VAL A 16 6.99 -20.38 -4.32
N VAL A 17 6.88 -21.24 -5.36
CA VAL A 17 5.62 -21.93 -5.73
C VAL A 17 5.92 -23.39 -6.14
N GLY A 18 6.57 -24.13 -5.22
CA GLY A 18 6.84 -25.55 -5.40
C GLY A 18 5.59 -26.40 -5.15
N ILE A 19 4.80 -26.67 -6.19
CA ILE A 19 3.79 -27.73 -6.15
C ILE A 19 4.51 -29.08 -6.23
N GLY A 20 4.26 -29.97 -5.28
CA GLY A 20 4.89 -31.29 -5.23
C GLY A 20 4.38 -32.22 -6.35
N ASP A 21 5.30 -32.65 -7.22
CA ASP A 21 5.09 -33.75 -8.18
C ASP A 21 5.12 -35.11 -7.45
N ASP A 22 4.09 -35.40 -6.66
CA ASP A 22 3.92 -36.72 -6.07
C ASP A 22 3.30 -37.71 -7.08
N ASN A 23 4.02 -38.83 -7.29
CA ASN A 23 3.60 -39.87 -8.21
C ASN A 23 2.40 -40.64 -7.64
N PHE A 24 1.23 -40.44 -8.25
CA PHE A 24 0.06 -41.32 -8.07
C PHE A 24 0.33 -42.72 -8.66
N GLY A 25 1.07 -43.53 -7.89
CA GLY A 25 0.98 -44.99 -7.97
C GLY A 25 -0.41 -45.44 -7.51
N VAL A 26 -0.91 -46.51 -8.13
CA VAL A 26 -2.12 -47.20 -7.68
C VAL A 26 -1.66 -48.56 -7.17
N GLU A 27 -1.75 -48.76 -5.86
CA GLU A 27 -1.65 -50.07 -5.24
C GLU A 27 -2.99 -50.35 -4.54
N GLU A 28 -3.60 -51.47 -4.90
CA GLU A 28 -4.73 -52.07 -4.20
C GLU A 28 -4.14 -53.04 -3.17
N GLY A 29 -4.60 -52.99 -1.92
CA GLY A 29 -4.09 -53.85 -0.86
C GLY A 29 -4.76 -53.58 0.48
N GLU A 30 -5.49 -54.59 0.97
CA GLU A 30 -5.92 -54.69 2.35
C GLU A 30 -4.74 -55.22 3.20
N GLU A 31 -4.66 -54.83 4.47
CA GLU A 31 -4.55 -55.80 5.59
C GLU A 31 -4.75 -55.14 6.96
N GLU A 32 -5.20 -55.92 7.93
CA GLU A 32 -5.40 -55.51 9.33
C GLU A 32 -4.13 -55.76 10.18
N ASP A 33 -4.04 -55.08 11.33
CA ASP A 33 -2.96 -55.29 12.30
C ASP A 33 -2.80 -56.75 12.73
N ARG A 34 -1.59 -57.30 12.59
CA ARG A 34 -1.09 -58.32 13.51
C ARG A 34 0.39 -58.15 13.84
N HIS A 35 0.70 -58.43 15.10
CA HIS A 35 1.93 -58.03 15.80
C HIS A 35 3.04 -59.10 15.72
N TRP A 36 4.23 -58.75 16.25
CA TRP A 36 5.42 -59.59 16.58
C TRP A 36 6.63 -59.59 15.62
N ASP A 37 7.58 -58.69 15.93
CA ASP A 37 9.01 -58.94 16.26
C ASP A 37 9.95 -59.75 15.31
N GLY A 38 11.25 -59.37 15.28
CA GLY A 38 12.33 -60.32 14.91
C GLY A 38 13.28 -60.01 13.72
N ARG A 39 14.18 -59.03 13.89
CA ARG A 39 15.61 -59.00 13.41
C ARG A 39 16.03 -59.28 11.93
N VAL A 40 16.75 -58.28 11.38
CA VAL A 40 18.12 -58.33 10.77
C VAL A 40 18.43 -59.21 9.51
N ASP A 41 19.27 -58.64 8.63
CA ASP A 41 19.98 -59.24 7.45
C ASP A 41 19.15 -59.60 6.20
N GLY A 42 19.72 -59.67 4.98
CA GLY A 42 21.16 -59.58 4.64
C GLY A 42 21.56 -59.49 3.15
N GLY A 43 20.73 -58.94 2.25
CA GLY A 43 21.17 -58.38 0.94
C GLY A 43 21.49 -59.32 -0.27
N ARG A 44 21.83 -58.65 -1.39
CA ARG A 44 22.42 -59.11 -2.69
C ARG A 44 21.55 -59.81 -3.77
N ARG A 45 21.31 -59.01 -4.82
CA ARG A 45 21.61 -59.25 -6.26
C ARG A 45 20.84 -60.31 -7.09
N LYS A 46 20.18 -59.78 -8.14
CA LYS A 46 20.23 -60.21 -9.56
C LYS A 46 20.11 -61.73 -9.90
N THR A 47 19.07 -62.11 -10.65
CA THR A 47 19.10 -62.16 -12.14
C THR A 47 17.76 -62.63 -12.73
N LYS A 48 17.54 -62.39 -14.03
CA LYS A 48 16.45 -63.00 -14.81
C LYS A 48 16.88 -64.39 -15.32
N ARG A 49 15.97 -65.37 -15.28
CA ARG A 49 15.59 -66.20 -16.45
C ARG A 49 14.36 -67.07 -16.15
N CYS A 50 13.61 -67.38 -17.21
CA CYS A 50 12.42 -68.22 -17.15
C CYS A 50 12.79 -69.71 -17.18
N TYR A 51 11.99 -70.56 -16.54
CA TYR A 51 11.69 -71.92 -17.02
C TYR A 51 10.27 -72.32 -16.60
N SER A 52 9.75 -73.43 -17.13
CA SER A 52 8.32 -73.80 -17.11
C SER A 52 8.11 -75.30 -16.82
N VAL A 53 6.85 -75.70 -16.63
CA VAL A 53 6.33 -77.10 -16.51
C VAL A 53 6.55 -77.78 -15.14
N GLY A 54 5.51 -78.44 -14.58
CA GLY A 54 5.66 -79.14 -13.27
C GLY A 54 4.44 -79.87 -12.62
N LYS A 55 3.55 -80.50 -13.40
CA LYS A 55 2.49 -81.50 -13.03
C LYS A 55 2.20 -81.90 -11.54
N LYS A 56 0.87 -81.99 -11.26
CA LYS A 56 0.11 -83.04 -10.50
C LYS A 56 0.36 -83.32 -8.99
N ASN A 57 -0.72 -83.24 -8.20
CA ASN A 57 -1.57 -84.34 -7.65
C ASN A 57 -2.78 -83.68 -6.91
N GLU A 58 -4.05 -84.09 -6.88
CA GLU A 58 -4.82 -85.37 -6.87
C GLU A 58 -5.36 -85.80 -5.47
N LEU A 59 -6.70 -85.88 -5.34
CA LEU A 59 -7.52 -86.62 -4.32
C LEU A 59 -7.47 -86.03 -2.87
N VAL A 60 -8.49 -86.01 -1.98
CA VAL A 60 -9.91 -86.49 -1.81
C VAL A 60 -10.66 -85.38 -1.00
N GLY A 61 -11.99 -85.19 -0.89
CA GLY A 61 -13.23 -85.79 -1.44
C GLY A 61 -14.46 -85.50 -0.53
N GLU A 62 -15.50 -86.36 -0.59
CA GLU A 62 -16.75 -86.45 0.23
C GLU A 62 -17.81 -85.32 0.22
N THR A 63 -19.09 -85.74 0.22
CA THR A 63 -20.36 -84.96 0.36
C THR A 63 -21.45 -85.92 0.92
N PRO A 64 -22.57 -85.45 1.53
CA PRO A 64 -23.76 -85.12 0.74
C PRO A 64 -24.74 -84.03 1.30
N SER A 65 -25.46 -83.38 0.38
CA SER A 65 -26.91 -83.00 0.30
C SER A 65 -27.89 -83.05 1.52
N PRO A 66 -29.12 -82.48 1.42
CA PRO A 66 -29.72 -81.68 0.33
C PRO A 66 -30.57 -80.43 0.75
N ALA A 67 -30.67 -79.41 -0.12
CA ALA A 67 -31.88 -78.59 -0.32
C ALA A 67 -31.79 -77.78 -1.63
N GLY A 68 -32.83 -77.83 -2.48
CA GLY A 68 -32.99 -76.96 -3.65
C GLY A 68 -33.75 -75.66 -3.33
N PRO A 69 -33.89 -74.72 -4.29
CA PRO A 69 -34.73 -75.04 -5.46
C PRO A 69 -34.10 -74.75 -6.84
N SER A 70 -34.82 -75.17 -7.88
CA SER A 70 -34.48 -75.11 -9.31
C SER A 70 -34.06 -73.73 -9.82
N LEU A 71 -32.96 -73.70 -10.59
CA LEU A 71 -32.69 -72.70 -11.61
C LEU A 71 -32.42 -73.41 -12.94
N THR A 72 -33.03 -72.91 -14.02
CA THR A 72 -32.94 -73.47 -15.37
C THR A 72 -31.55 -73.25 -15.97
N VAL A 73 -30.91 -74.34 -16.41
CA VAL A 73 -29.66 -74.25 -17.19
C VAL A 73 -29.98 -73.77 -18.61
N THR A 74 -29.81 -72.47 -18.85
CA THR A 74 -29.60 -71.96 -20.21
C THR A 74 -28.18 -72.31 -20.65
N VAL A 75 -28.05 -73.04 -21.75
CA VAL A 75 -26.75 -73.34 -22.35
C VAL A 75 -26.14 -72.02 -22.83
N ALA A 76 -24.99 -71.64 -22.27
CA ALA A 76 -24.26 -70.46 -22.71
C ALA A 76 -23.83 -70.62 -24.19
N PRO A 77 -23.96 -69.58 -25.02
CA PRO A 77 -23.43 -69.60 -26.38
C PRO A 77 -21.93 -69.88 -26.39
N THR A 78 -21.44 -70.53 -27.44
CA THR A 78 -19.99 -70.70 -27.68
C THR A 78 -19.28 -69.35 -27.62
N PRO A 79 -18.07 -69.26 -27.02
CA PRO A 79 -17.33 -68.00 -26.95
C PRO A 79 -17.11 -67.42 -28.36
N PRO A 80 -17.21 -66.09 -28.54
CA PRO A 80 -17.02 -65.49 -29.84
C PRO A 80 -15.60 -65.78 -30.36
N PRO A 81 -15.42 -66.01 -31.67
CA PRO A 81 -14.13 -66.37 -32.23
C PRO A 81 -13.10 -65.26 -31.96
N THR A 82 -11.90 -65.65 -31.52
CA THR A 82 -10.79 -64.71 -31.38
C THR A 82 -10.51 -64.04 -32.73
N PRO A 83 -10.44 -62.69 -32.78
CA PRO A 83 -10.25 -61.99 -34.04
C PRO A 83 -8.91 -62.39 -34.67
N LEU A 84 -8.90 -62.56 -35.99
CA LEU A 84 -7.72 -62.96 -36.75
C LEU A 84 -7.11 -61.74 -37.45
N ASP A 85 -5.79 -61.72 -37.59
CA ASP A 85 -5.12 -60.76 -38.47
C ASP A 85 -5.34 -61.13 -39.95
N PRO A 86 -4.97 -60.25 -40.92
CA PRO A 86 -5.12 -60.53 -42.36
C PRO A 86 -4.31 -61.74 -42.88
N ARG A 87 -3.60 -62.47 -42.01
CA ARG A 87 -2.81 -63.67 -42.31
C ARG A 87 -3.30 -64.90 -41.53
N GLY A 88 -4.42 -64.78 -40.82
CA GLY A 88 -5.09 -65.88 -40.10
C GLY A 88 -4.63 -66.14 -38.67
N TYR A 89 -3.82 -65.26 -38.05
CA TYR A 89 -3.33 -65.46 -36.68
C TYR A 89 -4.22 -64.77 -35.64
N PRO A 90 -4.53 -65.40 -34.48
CA PRO A 90 -5.33 -64.79 -33.43
C PRO A 90 -4.63 -63.54 -32.86
N LEU A 91 -5.28 -62.39 -32.98
CA LEU A 91 -4.78 -61.07 -32.62
C LEU A 91 -4.91 -60.86 -31.10
N PRO A 92 -3.81 -60.76 -30.32
CA PRO A 92 -3.90 -60.46 -28.90
C PRO A 92 -4.43 -59.04 -28.72
N ARG A 93 -5.51 -58.85 -27.96
CA ARG A 93 -6.16 -57.54 -27.78
C ARG A 93 -5.20 -56.44 -27.27
N ARG A 94 -4.17 -56.82 -26.48
CA ARG A 94 -3.06 -55.92 -26.10
C ARG A 94 -2.28 -55.35 -27.29
N HIS A 95 -2.10 -56.10 -28.37
CA HIS A 95 -1.44 -55.62 -29.60
C HIS A 95 -2.31 -54.60 -30.35
N LEU A 96 -3.65 -54.70 -30.25
CA LEU A 96 -4.58 -53.73 -30.83
C LEU A 96 -4.41 -52.35 -30.17
N VAL A 97 -4.37 -52.29 -28.84
CA VAL A 97 -4.06 -51.07 -28.06
C VAL A 97 -2.70 -50.49 -28.46
N CYS A 98 -1.66 -51.33 -28.52
CA CYS A 98 -0.32 -50.88 -28.93
C CYS A 98 -0.23 -50.46 -30.41
N ALA A 99 -1.12 -50.95 -31.28
CA ALA A 99 -1.20 -50.50 -32.67
C ALA A 99 -1.95 -49.17 -32.78
N ALA A 100 -3.09 -49.03 -32.12
CA ALA A 100 -3.86 -47.79 -32.08
C ALA A 100 -3.02 -46.62 -31.54
N ALA A 101 -2.36 -46.80 -30.39
CA ALA A 101 -1.49 -45.78 -29.81
C ALA A 101 -0.28 -45.42 -30.71
N ARG A 102 0.17 -46.31 -31.60
CA ARG A 102 1.26 -46.04 -32.55
C ARG A 102 0.77 -45.29 -33.79
N ILE A 103 -0.41 -45.65 -34.30
CA ILE A 103 -1.07 -44.96 -35.42
C ILE A 103 -1.35 -43.51 -35.00
N LEU A 104 -1.95 -43.31 -33.82
CA LEU A 104 -2.29 -41.98 -33.33
C LEU A 104 -1.08 -41.07 -33.10
N ARG A 105 0.05 -41.63 -32.63
CA ARG A 105 1.32 -40.89 -32.47
C ARG A 105 2.15 -40.76 -33.76
N SER A 106 1.63 -41.19 -34.92
CA SER A 106 2.38 -41.18 -36.18
C SER A 106 2.35 -39.80 -36.83
N GLN A 107 3.52 -39.13 -36.93
CA GLN A 107 3.66 -37.87 -37.67
C GLN A 107 3.60 -38.03 -39.20
N ALA A 108 3.43 -39.25 -39.72
CA ALA A 108 3.44 -39.54 -41.16
C ALA A 108 2.09 -39.31 -41.88
N SER A 109 1.05 -38.87 -41.18
CA SER A 109 -0.30 -38.68 -41.71
C SER A 109 -0.95 -37.41 -41.17
N PRO A 110 -1.69 -36.63 -41.98
CA PRO A 110 -2.45 -35.47 -41.52
C PRO A 110 -3.74 -35.84 -40.77
N SER A 111 -4.17 -37.10 -40.78
CA SER A 111 -5.46 -37.54 -40.23
C SER A 111 -5.36 -38.84 -39.40
N PRO A 112 -4.54 -38.91 -38.33
CA PRO A 112 -4.27 -40.14 -37.59
C PRO A 112 -5.51 -40.82 -36.99
N LEU A 113 -6.58 -40.06 -36.69
CA LEU A 113 -7.87 -40.62 -36.23
C LEU A 113 -8.61 -41.38 -37.34
N LEU A 114 -8.51 -40.92 -38.59
CA LEU A 114 -9.11 -41.57 -39.76
C LEU A 114 -8.35 -42.86 -40.12
N ASP A 115 -7.02 -42.82 -40.05
CA ASP A 115 -6.16 -44.00 -40.22
C ASP A 115 -6.51 -45.09 -39.20
N LEU A 116 -6.82 -44.70 -37.95
CA LEU A 116 -7.30 -45.63 -36.93
C LEU A 116 -8.71 -46.17 -37.24
N ALA A 117 -9.62 -45.34 -37.77
CA ALA A 117 -10.93 -45.79 -38.24
C ALA A 117 -10.78 -46.90 -39.30
N ASP A 118 -9.89 -46.69 -40.26
CA ASP A 118 -9.64 -47.59 -41.38
C ASP A 118 -8.90 -48.87 -40.95
N TYR A 119 -7.95 -48.76 -40.03
CA TYR A 119 -7.29 -49.91 -39.40
C TYR A 119 -8.27 -50.78 -38.60
N LEU A 120 -9.20 -50.18 -37.85
CA LEU A 120 -10.25 -50.92 -37.14
C LEU A 120 -11.27 -51.54 -38.10
N ARG A 121 -11.64 -50.84 -39.19
CA ARG A 121 -12.58 -51.34 -40.21
C ARG A 121 -12.01 -52.50 -41.02
N THR A 122 -10.73 -52.44 -41.40
CA THR A 122 -10.04 -53.55 -42.11
C THR A 122 -9.92 -54.80 -41.25
N LEU A 123 -9.73 -54.66 -39.93
CA LEU A 123 -9.75 -55.75 -38.96
C LEU A 123 -11.17 -56.19 -38.52
N ARG A 124 -12.23 -55.49 -38.98
CA ARG A 124 -13.63 -55.66 -38.53
C ARG A 124 -13.78 -55.68 -37.00
N LEU A 125 -12.99 -54.87 -36.30
CA LEU A 125 -12.89 -54.87 -34.84
C LEU A 125 -13.30 -53.53 -34.23
N THR A 126 -14.02 -53.60 -33.11
CA THR A 126 -14.24 -52.46 -32.20
C THR A 126 -13.38 -52.58 -30.95
N LEU A 127 -12.96 -51.44 -30.41
CA LEU A 127 -12.34 -51.35 -29.09
C LEU A 127 -13.40 -51.54 -27.99
N THR A 128 -12.99 -52.09 -26.85
CA THR A 128 -13.74 -52.02 -25.59
C THR A 128 -13.38 -50.74 -24.83
N ALA A 129 -14.21 -50.31 -23.87
CA ALA A 129 -13.93 -49.11 -23.07
C ALA A 129 -12.57 -49.20 -22.33
N ALA A 130 -12.25 -50.35 -21.73
CA ALA A 130 -10.95 -50.59 -21.10
C ALA A 130 -9.76 -50.46 -22.08
N GLU A 131 -9.88 -50.93 -23.32
CA GLU A 131 -8.85 -50.74 -24.35
C GLU A 131 -8.74 -49.28 -24.79
N ALA A 132 -9.87 -48.57 -24.93
CA ALA A 132 -9.87 -47.14 -25.23
C ALA A 132 -9.22 -46.32 -24.09
N SER A 133 -9.47 -46.68 -22.82
CA SER A 133 -8.82 -46.05 -21.67
C SER A 133 -7.30 -46.27 -21.64
N GLU A 134 -6.81 -47.47 -21.99
CA GLU A 134 -5.38 -47.71 -22.14
C GLU A 134 -4.77 -46.99 -23.37
N VAL A 135 -5.53 -46.76 -24.46
CA VAL A 135 -5.10 -45.87 -25.56
C VAL A 135 -5.04 -44.42 -25.08
N VAL A 136 -6.06 -43.89 -24.40
CA VAL A 136 -6.06 -42.54 -23.79
C VAL A 136 -4.86 -42.36 -22.86
N LYS A 137 -4.59 -43.34 -21.99
CA LYS A 137 -3.41 -43.39 -21.10
C LYS A 137 -2.09 -43.39 -21.87
N ALA A 138 -2.02 -44.02 -23.05
CA ALA A 138 -0.85 -43.91 -23.91
C ALA A 138 -0.73 -42.53 -24.58
N LEU A 139 -1.83 -41.79 -24.77
CA LEU A 139 -1.85 -40.44 -25.32
C LEU A 139 -1.63 -39.34 -24.27
N TYR A 140 -1.32 -39.67 -23.01
CA TYR A 140 -1.06 -38.70 -21.94
C TYR A 140 0.07 -37.68 -22.20
N GLY A 141 0.92 -37.89 -23.22
CA GLY A 141 1.90 -36.90 -23.67
C GLY A 141 1.37 -35.84 -24.67
N ASP A 142 0.14 -36.02 -25.17
CA ASP A 142 -0.54 -35.13 -26.11
C ASP A 142 -2.03 -35.01 -25.70
N PRO A 143 -2.36 -34.08 -24.79
CA PRO A 143 -3.72 -33.96 -24.26
C PRO A 143 -4.79 -33.60 -25.30
N PRO A 144 -4.55 -32.69 -26.27
CA PRO A 144 -5.48 -32.45 -27.38
C PRO A 144 -5.78 -33.72 -28.19
N LEU A 145 -4.77 -34.51 -28.55
CA LEU A 145 -4.96 -35.77 -29.28
C LEU A 145 -5.69 -36.83 -28.44
N ALA A 146 -5.42 -36.91 -27.14
CA ALA A 146 -6.13 -37.79 -26.22
C ALA A 146 -7.64 -37.47 -26.14
N LEU A 147 -7.98 -36.18 -26.05
CA LEU A 147 -9.36 -35.71 -26.03
C LEU A 147 -10.06 -35.88 -27.39
N ALA A 148 -9.35 -35.63 -28.50
CA ALA A 148 -9.86 -35.85 -29.85
C ALA A 148 -10.14 -37.34 -30.10
N PHE A 149 -9.24 -38.24 -29.68
CA PHE A 149 -9.47 -39.68 -29.71
C PHE A 149 -10.66 -40.11 -28.85
N PHE A 150 -10.81 -39.56 -27.64
CA PHE A 150 -11.96 -39.86 -26.77
C PHE A 150 -13.30 -39.51 -27.44
N ARG A 151 -13.40 -38.33 -28.06
CA ARG A 151 -14.59 -37.90 -28.82
C ARG A 151 -14.82 -38.76 -30.07
N PHE A 152 -13.77 -39.02 -30.84
CA PHE A 152 -13.81 -39.89 -32.02
C PHE A 152 -14.30 -41.31 -31.69
N ALA A 153 -13.82 -41.91 -30.60
CA ALA A 153 -14.22 -43.27 -30.20
C ALA A 153 -15.73 -43.39 -29.96
N ALA A 154 -16.35 -42.39 -29.32
CA ALA A 154 -17.80 -42.34 -29.11
C ALA A 154 -18.58 -42.03 -30.40
N ALA A 155 -18.06 -41.16 -31.26
CA ALA A 155 -18.77 -40.71 -32.46
C ALA A 155 -18.64 -41.63 -33.68
N SER A 156 -17.60 -42.46 -33.77
CA SER A 156 -17.22 -43.16 -35.01
C SER A 156 -17.05 -44.69 -34.89
N LEU A 157 -17.14 -45.27 -33.69
CA LEU A 157 -17.08 -46.73 -33.50
C LEU A 157 -18.49 -47.31 -33.28
N PRO A 158 -18.99 -48.20 -34.16
CA PRO A 158 -20.36 -48.72 -34.06
C PRO A 158 -20.63 -49.43 -32.72
N GLY A 159 -21.66 -48.96 -31.99
CA GLY A 159 -22.09 -49.55 -30.72
C GLY A 159 -21.14 -49.32 -29.52
N PHE A 160 -20.10 -48.50 -29.69
CA PHE A 160 -19.16 -48.19 -28.61
C PHE A 160 -19.78 -47.21 -27.58
N ARG A 161 -19.46 -47.42 -26.30
CA ARG A 161 -19.66 -46.44 -25.22
C ARG A 161 -18.46 -46.46 -24.28
N HIS A 162 -18.11 -45.30 -23.73
CA HIS A 162 -17.11 -45.17 -22.67
C HIS A 162 -17.68 -45.64 -21.32
N ASP A 163 -16.79 -46.07 -20.42
CA ASP A 163 -17.12 -46.35 -19.03
C ASP A 163 -16.64 -45.23 -18.09
N ALA A 164 -17.10 -45.24 -16.83
CA ALA A 164 -16.73 -44.21 -15.84
C ALA A 164 -15.21 -44.13 -15.61
N PHE A 165 -14.47 -45.22 -15.84
CA PHE A 165 -13.00 -45.24 -15.75
C PHE A 165 -12.36 -44.47 -16.91
N SER A 166 -12.91 -44.58 -18.12
CA SER A 166 -12.50 -43.84 -19.32
C SER A 166 -12.78 -42.34 -19.18
N TYR A 167 -13.96 -41.94 -18.68
CA TYR A 167 -14.26 -40.53 -18.36
C TYR A 167 -13.30 -40.00 -17.28
N ASN A 168 -13.10 -40.74 -16.17
CA ASN A 168 -12.13 -40.37 -15.13
C ASN A 168 -10.71 -40.20 -15.68
N ARG A 169 -10.30 -41.00 -16.68
CA ARG A 169 -8.98 -40.91 -17.31
C ARG A 169 -8.77 -39.59 -18.07
N ILE A 170 -9.82 -39.03 -18.66
CA ILE A 170 -9.82 -37.69 -19.28
C ILE A 170 -9.97 -36.59 -18.23
N LEU A 171 -10.87 -36.72 -17.24
CA LEU A 171 -11.01 -35.73 -16.15
C LEU A 171 -9.69 -35.54 -15.38
N ALA A 172 -8.95 -36.62 -15.11
CA ALA A 172 -7.62 -36.56 -14.51
C ALA A 172 -6.56 -35.93 -15.43
N LEU A 173 -6.73 -36.01 -16.75
CA LEU A 173 -5.86 -35.36 -17.73
C LEU A 173 -6.12 -33.84 -17.78
N LEU A 174 -7.39 -33.43 -17.82
CA LEU A 174 -7.81 -32.02 -17.76
C LEU A 174 -7.39 -31.33 -16.45
N PHE A 175 -7.50 -32.04 -15.32
CA PHE A 175 -7.00 -31.55 -14.03
C PHE A 175 -5.47 -31.30 -14.07
N ARG A 176 -4.69 -32.20 -14.67
CA ARG A 176 -3.24 -32.05 -14.84
C ARG A 176 -2.86 -30.90 -15.78
N THR A 177 -3.61 -30.69 -16.87
CA THR A 177 -3.37 -29.60 -17.82
C THR A 177 -3.95 -28.26 -17.40
N ARG A 178 -4.65 -28.19 -16.25
CA ARG A 178 -5.41 -27.02 -15.77
C ARG A 178 -6.40 -26.49 -16.82
N ALA A 179 -7.03 -27.38 -17.58
CA ALA A 179 -8.06 -27.01 -18.54
C ALA A 179 -9.28 -26.38 -17.82
N GLY A 180 -9.94 -25.44 -18.49
CA GLY A 180 -11.04 -24.67 -17.90
C GLY A 180 -12.22 -25.56 -17.45
N PRO A 181 -12.87 -25.25 -16.31
CA PRO A 181 -13.86 -26.14 -15.67
C PRO A 181 -15.07 -26.45 -16.56
N ALA A 182 -15.40 -25.57 -17.51
CA ALA A 182 -16.42 -25.81 -18.52
C ALA A 182 -16.22 -27.11 -19.32
N GLU A 183 -14.97 -27.54 -19.60
CA GLU A 183 -14.73 -28.79 -20.31
C GLU A 183 -14.96 -30.02 -19.42
N ALA A 184 -14.64 -29.94 -18.13
CA ALA A 184 -14.99 -30.99 -17.16
C ALA A 184 -16.51 -31.11 -17.00
N LEU A 185 -17.24 -29.98 -16.93
CA LEU A 185 -18.71 -29.97 -16.91
C LEU A 185 -19.33 -30.56 -18.18
N ARG A 186 -18.78 -30.24 -19.37
CA ARG A 186 -19.22 -30.88 -20.63
C ARG A 186 -19.07 -32.40 -20.59
N LEU A 187 -17.94 -32.91 -20.09
CA LEU A 187 -17.71 -34.35 -19.96
C LEU A 187 -18.64 -35.03 -18.94
N VAL A 188 -19.02 -34.33 -17.86
CA VAL A 188 -20.04 -34.83 -16.93
C VAL A 188 -21.41 -34.90 -17.64
N ALA A 189 -21.80 -33.88 -18.40
CA ALA A 189 -23.05 -33.88 -19.16
C ALA A 189 -23.06 -34.96 -20.27
N ASP A 190 -21.93 -35.19 -20.95
CA ASP A 190 -21.73 -36.33 -21.86
C ASP A 190 -21.95 -37.65 -21.12
N MET A 191 -21.36 -37.81 -19.93
CA MET A 191 -21.47 -39.03 -19.11
C MET A 191 -22.91 -39.27 -18.61
N GLU A 192 -23.62 -38.21 -18.21
CA GLU A 192 -25.05 -38.28 -17.85
C GLU A 192 -25.94 -38.65 -19.05
N ARG A 193 -25.71 -38.07 -20.24
CA ARG A 193 -26.43 -38.41 -21.48
C ARG A 193 -26.18 -39.86 -21.90
N ASP A 194 -24.94 -40.32 -21.80
CA ASP A 194 -24.53 -41.64 -22.28
C ASP A 194 -24.88 -42.77 -21.29
N GLY A 195 -25.52 -42.42 -20.16
CA GLY A 195 -26.11 -43.34 -19.18
C GLY A 195 -25.13 -43.87 -18.14
N VAL A 196 -23.99 -43.21 -17.96
CA VAL A 196 -22.86 -43.69 -17.15
C VAL A 196 -22.87 -43.00 -15.78
N ALA A 197 -22.99 -43.79 -14.71
CA ALA A 197 -22.84 -43.28 -13.34
C ALA A 197 -21.36 -43.11 -12.98
N GLY A 198 -21.02 -41.98 -12.35
CA GLY A 198 -19.68 -41.70 -11.84
C GLY A 198 -19.38 -42.43 -10.54
N ASN A 199 -18.15 -42.26 -10.05
CA ASN A 199 -17.69 -42.84 -8.78
C ASN A 199 -17.03 -41.78 -7.89
N ILE A 200 -16.59 -42.18 -6.70
CA ILE A 200 -15.99 -41.26 -5.70
C ILE A 200 -14.75 -40.55 -6.28
N SER A 201 -13.97 -41.20 -7.14
CA SER A 201 -12.83 -40.58 -7.82
C SER A 201 -13.26 -39.53 -8.85
N THR A 202 -14.41 -39.71 -9.52
CA THR A 202 -15.03 -38.67 -10.37
C THR A 202 -15.31 -37.41 -9.55
N ILE A 203 -15.96 -37.56 -8.40
CA ILE A 203 -16.29 -36.45 -7.48
C ILE A 203 -15.01 -35.79 -6.94
N ASN A 204 -14.03 -36.57 -6.48
CA ASN A 204 -12.76 -36.05 -5.97
C ASN A 204 -11.99 -35.23 -7.03
N LEU A 205 -12.04 -35.64 -8.31
CA LEU A 205 -11.42 -34.89 -9.42
C LEU A 205 -12.15 -33.57 -9.72
N LEU A 206 -13.48 -33.60 -9.76
CA LEU A 206 -14.32 -32.41 -10.00
C LEU A 206 -14.15 -31.37 -8.87
N VAL A 207 -14.19 -31.81 -7.61
CA VAL A 207 -13.92 -30.96 -6.43
C VAL A 207 -12.46 -30.49 -6.41
N GLY A 208 -11.52 -31.33 -6.86
CA GLY A 208 -10.10 -30.96 -7.00
C GLY A 208 -9.85 -29.85 -8.04
N MET A 209 -10.62 -29.85 -9.14
CA MET A 209 -10.68 -28.76 -10.13
C MET A 209 -11.42 -27.50 -9.61
N GLY A 210 -11.99 -27.55 -8.40
CA GLY A 210 -12.68 -26.44 -7.74
C GLY A 210 -11.74 -25.29 -7.36
N GLY A 211 -11.71 -24.29 -8.24
CA GLY A 211 -11.02 -23.00 -8.03
C GLY A 211 -11.69 -21.82 -8.77
N GLY A 212 -13.00 -21.92 -9.07
CA GLY A 212 -13.74 -20.82 -9.70
C GLY A 212 -14.83 -21.19 -10.74
N GLY A 213 -15.16 -22.47 -10.97
CA GLY A 213 -16.16 -22.81 -12.00
C GLY A 213 -16.75 -24.23 -12.01
N VAL A 214 -16.59 -25.00 -10.94
CA VAL A 214 -17.45 -26.17 -10.67
C VAL A 214 -18.03 -25.94 -9.27
N GLU A 215 -19.35 -25.82 -9.20
CA GLU A 215 -20.03 -25.67 -7.91
C GLU A 215 -19.89 -26.96 -7.09
N VAL A 216 -19.45 -26.80 -5.84
CA VAL A 216 -19.32 -27.92 -4.91
C VAL A 216 -20.68 -28.55 -4.61
N GLU A 217 -21.74 -27.74 -4.65
CA GLU A 217 -23.14 -28.17 -4.55
C GLU A 217 -23.52 -29.10 -5.71
N ARG A 218 -23.16 -28.79 -6.96
CA ARG A 218 -23.35 -29.70 -8.10
C ARG A 218 -22.59 -31.02 -7.94
N CYS A 219 -21.41 -31.01 -7.31
CA CYS A 219 -20.69 -32.25 -6.99
C CYS A 219 -21.43 -33.09 -5.92
N LEU A 220 -22.08 -32.46 -4.94
CA LEU A 220 -22.92 -33.12 -3.95
C LEU A 220 -24.22 -33.68 -4.57
N GLU A 221 -24.86 -32.94 -5.48
CA GLU A 221 -26.01 -33.42 -6.27
C GLU A 221 -25.65 -34.69 -7.06
N LEU A 222 -24.53 -34.67 -7.79
CA LEU A 222 -24.07 -35.80 -8.59
C LEU A 222 -23.73 -37.02 -7.72
N ALA A 223 -23.09 -36.81 -6.56
CA ALA A 223 -22.83 -37.88 -5.60
C ALA A 223 -24.13 -38.51 -5.08
N SER A 224 -25.15 -37.69 -4.77
CA SER A 224 -26.48 -38.15 -4.36
C SER A 224 -27.19 -38.91 -5.49
N LYS A 225 -27.21 -38.36 -6.71
CA LYS A 225 -27.82 -38.95 -7.91
C LYS A 225 -27.21 -40.29 -8.30
N TRP A 226 -25.91 -40.48 -8.07
CA TRP A 226 -25.19 -41.73 -8.30
C TRP A 226 -25.17 -42.66 -7.07
N GLY A 227 -25.84 -42.31 -5.96
CA GLY A 227 -25.94 -43.14 -4.75
C GLY A 227 -24.63 -43.32 -3.98
N LEU A 228 -23.65 -42.43 -4.18
CA LEU A 228 -22.28 -42.57 -3.67
C LEU A 228 -22.18 -42.20 -2.18
N ARG A 229 -21.49 -43.05 -1.41
CA ARG A 229 -21.12 -42.72 -0.02
C ARG A 229 -19.83 -41.89 -0.02
N LEU A 230 -19.89 -40.67 0.52
CA LEU A 230 -18.74 -39.79 0.63
C LEU A 230 -17.71 -40.35 1.64
N SER A 231 -16.45 -40.38 1.23
CA SER A 231 -15.30 -40.82 2.04
C SER A 231 -14.72 -39.67 2.88
N ALA A 232 -13.93 -39.97 3.91
CA ALA A 232 -13.22 -38.95 4.70
C ALA A 232 -12.30 -38.06 3.83
N TYR A 233 -11.64 -38.64 2.82
CA TYR A 233 -10.85 -37.88 1.84
C TYR A 233 -11.72 -36.97 0.97
N THR A 234 -12.90 -37.44 0.55
CA THR A 234 -13.86 -36.64 -0.20
C THR A 234 -14.37 -35.45 0.61
N TYR A 235 -14.68 -35.63 1.90
CA TYR A 235 -15.00 -34.52 2.80
C TYR A 235 -13.84 -33.53 2.95
N LYS A 236 -12.59 -34.01 3.10
CA LYS A 236 -11.39 -33.15 3.12
C LYS A 236 -11.31 -32.29 1.84
N CYS A 237 -11.52 -32.87 0.66
CA CYS A 237 -11.52 -32.14 -0.61
C CYS A 237 -12.66 -31.12 -0.70
N ILE A 238 -13.88 -31.46 -0.26
CA ILE A 238 -15.06 -30.58 -0.30
C ILE A 238 -14.87 -29.38 0.65
N VAL A 239 -14.38 -29.60 1.87
CA VAL A 239 -13.98 -28.52 2.79
C VAL A 239 -12.90 -27.66 2.12
N GLN A 240 -11.85 -28.27 1.57
CA GLN A 240 -10.78 -27.53 0.90
C GLN A 240 -11.27 -26.65 -0.27
N ALA A 241 -12.25 -27.12 -1.05
CA ALA A 241 -12.83 -26.35 -2.15
C ALA A 241 -13.58 -25.12 -1.64
N HIS A 242 -14.50 -25.25 -0.69
CA HIS A 242 -15.21 -24.09 -0.10
C HIS A 242 -14.25 -23.08 0.52
N LEU A 243 -13.19 -23.53 1.21
CA LEU A 243 -12.19 -22.63 1.81
C LEU A 243 -11.36 -21.87 0.75
N ARG A 244 -11.07 -22.48 -0.41
CA ARG A 244 -10.45 -21.78 -1.56
C ARG A 244 -11.41 -20.73 -2.15
N SER A 245 -12.69 -21.07 -2.29
CA SER A 245 -13.75 -20.16 -2.75
C SER A 245 -14.15 -19.09 -1.73
N ARG A 246 -13.45 -18.98 -0.59
CA ARG A 246 -13.75 -18.08 0.55
C ARG A 246 -15.12 -18.33 1.24
N GLU A 247 -15.83 -19.41 0.91
CA GLU A 247 -17.12 -19.79 1.48
C GLU A 247 -16.98 -20.48 2.85
N VAL A 248 -16.31 -19.83 3.81
CA VAL A 248 -15.88 -20.44 5.07
C VAL A 248 -17.06 -21.07 5.85
N SER A 249 -18.22 -20.41 5.88
CA SER A 249 -19.44 -20.93 6.52
C SER A 249 -19.95 -22.23 5.91
N LYS A 250 -19.92 -22.40 4.57
CA LYS A 250 -20.30 -23.66 3.91
C LYS A 250 -19.27 -24.76 4.21
N GLY A 251 -17.98 -24.42 4.14
CA GLY A 251 -16.88 -25.33 4.52
C GLY A 251 -17.02 -25.85 5.95
N PHE A 252 -17.44 -25.01 6.90
CA PHE A 252 -17.70 -25.41 8.28
C PHE A 252 -18.93 -26.34 8.42
N GLN A 253 -20.02 -26.09 7.70
CA GLN A 253 -21.21 -26.96 7.69
C GLN A 253 -20.89 -28.38 7.17
N VAL A 254 -20.09 -28.47 6.10
CA VAL A 254 -19.57 -29.75 5.57
C VAL A 254 -18.71 -30.46 6.61
N TYR A 255 -17.84 -29.74 7.32
CA TYR A 255 -17.05 -30.30 8.41
C TYR A 255 -17.92 -30.81 9.57
N GLU A 256 -19.00 -30.11 9.94
CA GLU A 256 -19.94 -30.61 10.96
C GLU A 256 -20.69 -31.88 10.50
N GLU A 257 -21.00 -32.01 9.21
CA GLU A 257 -21.57 -33.25 8.65
C GLU A 257 -20.56 -34.41 8.68
N MET A 258 -19.31 -34.12 8.29
CA MET A 258 -18.18 -35.05 8.39
C MET A 258 -17.99 -35.54 9.84
N ARG A 259 -18.06 -34.62 10.82
CA ARG A 259 -17.99 -34.94 12.26
C ARG A 259 -19.19 -35.80 12.70
N ARG A 260 -20.41 -35.45 12.29
CA ARG A 260 -21.63 -36.24 12.59
C ARG A 260 -21.60 -37.65 12.00
N LYS A 261 -20.85 -37.86 10.91
CA LYS A 261 -20.61 -39.19 10.29
C LYS A 261 -19.38 -39.93 10.87
N GLY A 262 -18.75 -39.42 11.93
CA GLY A 262 -17.67 -40.08 12.66
C GLY A 262 -16.29 -39.97 12.02
N TYR A 263 -16.13 -39.21 10.94
CA TYR A 263 -14.82 -39.05 10.27
C TYR A 263 -13.92 -38.02 10.99
N LYS A 264 -12.61 -38.13 10.76
CA LYS A 264 -11.58 -37.19 11.25
C LYS A 264 -10.84 -36.52 10.09
N LEU A 265 -10.46 -35.26 10.26
CA LEU A 265 -9.50 -34.59 9.37
C LEU A 265 -8.06 -34.99 9.74
N ASP A 266 -7.11 -34.67 8.87
CA ASP A 266 -5.68 -34.68 9.21
C ASP A 266 -5.23 -33.29 9.71
N ILE A 267 -4.03 -33.23 10.32
CA ILE A 267 -3.47 -32.00 10.89
C ILE A 267 -3.44 -30.84 9.89
N PHE A 268 -3.13 -31.12 8.61
CA PHE A 268 -3.12 -30.13 7.55
C PHE A 268 -4.51 -29.54 7.30
N ALA A 269 -5.54 -30.39 7.18
CA ALA A 269 -6.90 -29.92 6.94
C ALA A 269 -7.54 -29.26 8.18
N TYR A 270 -7.19 -29.70 9.40
CA TYR A 270 -7.53 -28.97 10.64
C TYR A 270 -6.89 -27.57 10.63
N ASN A 271 -5.58 -27.46 10.41
CA ASN A 271 -4.87 -26.16 10.37
C ASN A 271 -5.41 -25.22 9.27
N MET A 272 -5.73 -25.76 8.09
CA MET A 272 -6.34 -25.01 6.98
C MET A 272 -7.74 -24.48 7.34
N LEU A 273 -8.58 -25.29 8.00
CA LEU A 273 -9.91 -24.86 8.48
C LEU A 273 -9.80 -23.82 9.60
N LEU A 274 -8.87 -24.01 10.53
CA LEU A 274 -8.60 -23.05 11.62
C LEU A 274 -8.11 -21.69 11.09
N ASP A 275 -7.18 -21.67 10.13
CA ASP A 275 -6.69 -20.41 9.53
C ASP A 275 -7.80 -19.68 8.75
N ALA A 276 -8.66 -20.41 8.03
CA ALA A 276 -9.79 -19.82 7.32
C ALA A 276 -10.85 -19.25 8.28
N LEU A 277 -11.24 -19.99 9.32
CA LEU A 277 -12.16 -19.51 10.36
C LEU A 277 -11.57 -18.29 11.11
N ALA A 278 -10.27 -18.31 11.40
CA ALA A 278 -9.57 -17.19 12.01
C ALA A 278 -9.56 -15.93 11.12
N LYS A 279 -9.35 -16.08 9.81
CA LYS A 279 -9.41 -14.99 8.83
C LYS A 279 -10.83 -14.42 8.70
N ALA A 280 -11.85 -15.28 8.72
CA ALA A 280 -13.26 -14.91 8.70
C ALA A 280 -13.81 -14.39 10.05
N GLY A 281 -13.00 -14.35 11.12
CA GLY A 281 -13.43 -13.89 12.45
C GLY A 281 -14.38 -14.85 13.18
N MET A 282 -14.51 -16.11 12.73
CA MET A 282 -15.43 -17.11 13.27
C MET A 282 -14.85 -17.81 14.51
N VAL A 283 -14.56 -17.01 15.54
CA VAL A 283 -13.78 -17.35 16.75
C VAL A 283 -14.28 -18.62 17.45
N ASP A 284 -15.57 -18.70 17.77
CA ASP A 284 -16.12 -19.82 18.54
C ASP A 284 -16.13 -21.14 17.75
N GLN A 285 -16.36 -21.07 16.44
CA GLN A 285 -16.24 -22.22 15.54
C GLN A 285 -14.79 -22.71 15.46
N ALA A 286 -13.80 -21.80 15.40
CA ALA A 286 -12.39 -22.18 15.43
C ALA A 286 -12.01 -22.90 16.74
N PHE A 287 -12.52 -22.46 17.89
CA PHE A 287 -12.32 -23.19 19.14
C PHE A 287 -13.02 -24.56 19.15
N GLN A 288 -14.21 -24.68 18.57
CA GLN A 288 -14.91 -25.95 18.42
C GLN A 288 -14.14 -26.95 17.51
N VAL A 289 -13.47 -26.47 16.46
CA VAL A 289 -12.57 -27.29 15.62
C VAL A 289 -11.34 -27.73 16.41
N PHE A 290 -10.75 -26.85 17.22
CA PHE A 290 -9.55 -27.17 18.01
C PHE A 290 -9.81 -28.21 19.11
N GLU A 291 -10.96 -28.15 19.78
CA GLU A 291 -11.30 -29.16 20.79
C GLU A 291 -11.68 -30.53 20.14
N ASP A 292 -12.29 -30.56 18.94
CA ASP A 292 -12.48 -31.81 18.16
C ASP A 292 -11.13 -32.43 17.73
N MET A 293 -10.18 -31.58 17.31
CA MET A 293 -8.80 -31.99 16.97
C MET A 293 -8.12 -32.66 18.18
N LYS A 294 -8.21 -32.05 19.37
CA LYS A 294 -7.72 -32.64 20.63
C LYS A 294 -8.42 -33.96 20.98
N GLN A 295 -9.75 -33.99 20.92
CA GLN A 295 -10.56 -35.17 21.27
C GLN A 295 -10.28 -36.38 20.36
N LYS A 296 -9.92 -36.15 19.09
CA LYS A 296 -9.53 -37.20 18.13
C LYS A 296 -8.03 -37.53 18.14
N HIS A 297 -7.32 -37.12 19.18
CA HIS A 297 -5.87 -37.33 19.38
C HIS A 297 -4.99 -36.82 18.23
N CYS A 298 -5.43 -35.78 17.50
CA CYS A 298 -4.60 -35.09 16.52
C CYS A 298 -3.76 -34.04 17.27
N VAL A 299 -2.44 -34.25 17.33
CA VAL A 299 -1.53 -33.39 18.11
C VAL A 299 -1.37 -32.02 17.42
N PRO A 300 -1.68 -30.90 18.10
CA PRO A 300 -1.46 -29.57 17.56
C PRO A 300 0.03 -29.25 17.36
N ASP A 301 0.35 -28.52 16.29
CA ASP A 301 1.71 -28.05 15.99
C ASP A 301 1.87 -26.55 16.27
N ALA A 302 3.08 -26.03 16.06
CA ALA A 302 3.39 -24.60 16.24
C ALA A 302 2.53 -23.69 15.35
N TYR A 303 2.08 -24.17 14.18
CA TYR A 303 1.22 -23.42 13.28
C TYR A 303 -0.23 -23.40 13.80
N THR A 304 -0.74 -24.51 14.34
CA THR A 304 -2.03 -24.58 15.05
C THR A 304 -2.11 -23.52 16.15
N TYR A 305 -1.10 -23.47 17.03
CA TYR A 305 -1.06 -22.48 18.10
C TYR A 305 -0.91 -21.05 17.58
N THR A 306 -0.05 -20.82 16.58
CA THR A 306 0.12 -19.47 15.98
C THR A 306 -1.20 -18.92 15.42
N ILE A 307 -2.01 -19.76 14.75
CA ILE A 307 -3.36 -19.37 14.28
C ILE A 307 -4.25 -18.96 15.46
N LEU A 308 -4.34 -19.81 16.49
CA LEU A 308 -5.23 -19.61 17.63
C LEU A 308 -4.85 -18.41 18.48
N ILE A 309 -3.55 -18.17 18.67
CA ILE A 309 -3.00 -17.04 19.42
C ILE A 309 -3.28 -15.73 18.66
N ARG A 310 -2.95 -15.66 17.36
CA ARG A 310 -3.25 -14.50 16.48
C ARG A 310 -4.77 -14.20 16.45
N MET A 311 -5.59 -15.24 16.34
CA MET A 311 -7.06 -15.12 16.31
C MET A 311 -7.64 -14.64 17.65
N SER A 312 -7.22 -15.25 18.76
CA SER A 312 -7.65 -14.83 20.11
C SER A 312 -7.22 -13.40 20.43
N GLY A 313 -6.05 -13.00 19.94
CA GLY A 313 -5.52 -11.64 20.07
C GLY A 313 -6.34 -10.61 19.29
N LYS A 314 -6.67 -10.89 18.01
CA LYS A 314 -7.58 -10.02 17.22
C LYS A 314 -8.99 -9.95 17.83
N ALA A 315 -9.44 -11.02 18.49
CA ALA A 315 -10.75 -11.09 19.13
C ALA A 315 -10.81 -10.53 20.56
N GLY A 316 -9.72 -9.95 21.09
CA GLY A 316 -9.65 -9.43 22.47
C GLY A 316 -9.84 -10.49 23.56
N ARG A 317 -9.73 -11.80 23.24
CA ARG A 317 -9.99 -12.90 24.18
C ARG A 317 -8.72 -13.28 24.94
N THR A 318 -8.22 -12.34 25.74
CA THR A 318 -6.92 -12.41 26.43
C THR A 318 -6.73 -13.68 27.28
N SER A 319 -7.77 -14.15 27.97
CA SER A 319 -7.69 -15.40 28.77
C SER A 319 -7.45 -16.65 27.91
N LYS A 320 -8.12 -16.75 26.77
CA LYS A 320 -7.92 -17.86 25.81
C LYS A 320 -6.57 -17.73 25.11
N PHE A 321 -6.20 -16.53 24.66
CA PHE A 321 -4.87 -16.21 24.13
C PHE A 321 -3.76 -16.78 25.02
N LEU A 322 -3.82 -16.49 26.33
CA LEU A 322 -2.81 -16.95 27.29
C LEU A 322 -2.79 -18.46 27.42
N SER A 323 -3.96 -19.10 27.56
CA SER A 323 -4.03 -20.57 27.68
C SER A 323 -3.40 -21.30 26.48
N PHE A 324 -3.49 -20.75 25.26
CA PHE A 324 -2.85 -21.35 24.09
C PHE A 324 -1.34 -21.07 24.03
N PHE A 325 -0.90 -19.90 24.49
CA PHE A 325 0.53 -19.58 24.60
C PHE A 325 1.23 -20.49 25.63
N ASP A 326 0.63 -20.66 26.80
CA ASP A 326 1.16 -21.54 27.85
C ASP A 326 1.11 -23.03 27.44
N GLU A 327 0.05 -23.47 26.72
CA GLU A 327 -0.03 -24.82 26.15
C GLU A 327 1.05 -25.06 25.06
N MET A 328 1.36 -24.05 24.25
CA MET A 328 2.39 -24.11 23.21
C MET A 328 3.81 -24.16 23.78
N VAL A 329 4.09 -23.34 24.80
CA VAL A 329 5.40 -23.31 25.50
C VAL A 329 5.63 -24.62 26.27
N SER A 330 4.62 -25.10 27.00
CA SER A 330 4.74 -26.35 27.77
C SER A 330 4.90 -27.61 26.90
N LYS A 331 4.52 -27.55 25.62
CA LYS A 331 4.78 -28.62 24.62
C LYS A 331 6.13 -28.49 23.90
N GLY A 332 6.93 -27.45 24.18
CA GLY A 332 8.24 -27.27 23.56
C GLY A 332 8.19 -27.01 22.04
N CYS A 333 7.12 -26.38 21.54
CA CYS A 333 6.99 -26.07 20.12
C CYS A 333 8.12 -25.13 19.65
N VAL A 334 8.97 -25.59 18.72
CA VAL A 334 10.03 -24.76 18.12
C VAL A 334 9.38 -23.66 17.26
N LEU A 335 9.58 -22.42 17.66
CA LEU A 335 9.07 -21.23 16.97
C LEU A 335 10.10 -20.67 15.99
N ASN A 336 9.61 -20.01 14.94
CA ASN A 336 10.43 -19.23 14.02
C ASN A 336 10.18 -17.73 14.19
N LEU A 337 11.02 -16.90 13.58
CA LEU A 337 10.95 -15.43 13.62
C LEU A 337 9.54 -14.88 13.28
N ILE A 338 8.85 -15.49 12.32
CA ILE A 338 7.51 -15.06 11.89
C ILE A 338 6.48 -15.35 13.01
N ALA A 339 6.55 -16.53 13.63
CA ALA A 339 5.69 -16.88 14.76
C ALA A 339 5.94 -15.97 15.97
N PHE A 340 7.21 -15.74 16.36
CA PHE A 340 7.56 -14.80 17.43
C PHE A 340 7.00 -13.40 17.17
N ASN A 341 7.23 -12.83 15.98
CA ASN A 341 6.72 -11.51 15.62
C ASN A 341 5.18 -11.45 15.61
N THR A 342 4.50 -12.50 15.12
CA THR A 342 3.02 -12.61 15.14
C THR A 342 2.48 -12.63 16.57
N ILE A 343 3.17 -13.30 17.50
CA ILE A 343 2.78 -13.37 18.92
C ILE A 343 3.00 -12.01 19.60
N ILE A 344 4.14 -11.34 19.32
CA ILE A 344 4.46 -10.01 19.84
C ILE A 344 3.42 -8.97 19.38
N GLU A 345 3.08 -8.94 18.09
CA GLU A 345 2.06 -8.04 17.54
C GLU A 345 0.68 -8.26 18.20
N ALA A 346 0.30 -9.53 18.40
CA ALA A 346 -0.97 -9.89 19.02
C ALA A 346 -1.04 -9.56 20.52
N LEU A 347 0.09 -9.68 21.25
CA LEU A 347 0.23 -9.23 22.64
C LEU A 347 0.15 -7.71 22.75
N GLY A 348 0.79 -6.99 21.83
CA GLY A 348 0.74 -5.53 21.74
C GLY A 348 -0.68 -4.99 21.62
N LYS A 349 -1.45 -5.55 20.68
CA LYS A 349 -2.88 -5.22 20.50
C LYS A 349 -3.77 -5.56 21.69
N ASN A 350 -3.27 -6.36 22.65
CA ASN A 350 -3.93 -6.68 23.92
C ASN A 350 -3.27 -5.95 25.12
N LYS A 351 -2.44 -4.93 24.87
CA LYS A 351 -1.76 -4.09 25.87
C LYS A 351 -0.84 -4.85 26.84
N MET A 352 -0.35 -6.03 26.44
CA MET A 352 0.36 -6.98 27.33
C MET A 352 1.88 -6.81 27.32
N VAL A 353 2.39 -5.62 27.66
CA VAL A 353 3.82 -5.26 27.54
C VAL A 353 4.77 -6.26 28.24
N ASP A 354 4.51 -6.66 29.48
CA ASP A 354 5.35 -7.63 30.21
C ASP A 354 5.51 -8.96 29.46
N LYS A 355 4.47 -9.37 28.74
CA LYS A 355 4.47 -10.62 27.99
C LYS A 355 5.12 -10.48 26.62
N VAL A 356 5.11 -9.29 26.01
CA VAL A 356 5.97 -8.99 24.84
C VAL A 356 7.44 -9.17 25.23
N ILE A 357 7.84 -8.60 26.37
CA ILE A 357 9.22 -8.66 26.86
C ILE A 357 9.60 -10.12 27.26
N PHE A 358 8.69 -10.87 27.90
CA PHE A 358 8.89 -12.30 28.13
C PHE A 358 9.05 -13.12 26.84
N VAL A 359 8.26 -12.83 25.80
CA VAL A 359 8.38 -13.50 24.49
C VAL A 359 9.69 -13.16 23.81
N LEU A 360 10.18 -11.91 23.93
CA LEU A 360 11.51 -11.51 23.45
C LEU A 360 12.65 -12.24 24.20
N SER A 361 12.54 -12.42 25.53
CA SER A 361 13.47 -13.29 26.27
C SER A 361 13.47 -14.71 25.72
N LYS A 362 12.29 -15.32 25.54
CA LYS A 362 12.17 -16.68 25.00
C LYS A 362 12.66 -16.80 23.55
N MET A 363 12.56 -15.72 22.77
CA MET A 363 13.11 -15.63 21.42
C MET A 363 14.65 -15.67 21.42
N VAL A 364 15.29 -14.88 22.30
CA VAL A 364 16.75 -14.85 22.50
C VAL A 364 17.27 -16.17 23.09
N GLU A 365 16.56 -16.75 24.06
CA GLU A 365 16.85 -18.08 24.64
C GLU A 365 16.76 -19.21 23.60
N SER A 366 15.96 -19.04 22.54
CA SER A 366 15.82 -20.01 21.44
C SER A 366 16.84 -19.82 20.31
N ASP A 367 17.90 -19.02 20.52
CA ASP A 367 18.86 -18.57 19.49
C ASP A 367 18.20 -17.88 18.27
N CYS A 368 16.97 -17.39 18.39
CA CYS A 368 16.23 -16.76 17.29
C CYS A 368 16.52 -15.25 17.25
N GLN A 369 17.29 -14.79 16.25
CA GLN A 369 17.73 -13.40 16.15
C GLN A 369 16.55 -12.42 15.90
N PRO A 370 16.34 -11.41 16.77
CA PRO A 370 15.42 -10.30 16.49
C PRO A 370 15.90 -9.46 15.31
N ASN A 371 15.00 -9.12 14.39
CA ASN A 371 15.30 -8.27 13.24
C ASN A 371 14.71 -6.85 13.41
N GLN A 372 15.03 -5.95 12.48
CA GLN A 372 14.54 -4.56 12.48
C GLN A 372 13.00 -4.48 12.64
N PHE A 373 12.25 -5.41 12.05
CA PHE A 373 10.80 -5.49 12.17
C PHE A 373 10.34 -5.92 13.58
N THR A 374 11.03 -6.87 14.23
CA THR A 374 10.81 -7.21 15.65
C THR A 374 10.97 -5.98 16.55
N TYR A 375 12.04 -5.20 16.35
CA TYR A 375 12.25 -3.95 17.10
C TYR A 375 11.21 -2.88 16.75
N SER A 376 10.80 -2.77 15.48
CA SER A 376 9.76 -1.82 15.04
C SER A 376 8.42 -2.08 15.72
N ILE A 377 7.96 -3.33 15.76
CA ILE A 377 6.72 -3.70 16.47
C ILE A 377 6.88 -3.44 17.97
N THR A 378 8.02 -3.81 18.55
CA THR A 378 8.23 -3.62 20.01
C THR A 378 8.24 -2.14 20.40
N LEU A 379 8.86 -1.28 19.58
CA LEU A 379 8.89 0.17 19.78
C LEU A 379 7.49 0.78 19.64
N ASP A 380 6.72 0.38 18.63
CA ASP A 380 5.34 0.83 18.39
C ASP A 380 4.41 0.47 19.57
N ILE A 381 4.53 -0.74 20.10
CA ILE A 381 3.81 -1.19 21.31
C ILE A 381 4.21 -0.37 22.54
N LEU A 382 5.52 -0.17 22.76
CA LEU A 382 6.01 0.58 23.92
C LEU A 382 5.63 2.06 23.86
N ALA A 383 5.56 2.66 22.66
CA ALA A 383 5.09 4.02 22.44
C ALA A 383 3.57 4.14 22.66
N THR A 384 2.78 3.22 22.09
CA THR A 384 1.31 3.20 22.19
C THR A 384 0.83 3.03 23.63
N GLU A 385 1.53 2.24 24.46
CA GLU A 385 1.21 2.06 25.89
C GLU A 385 1.95 3.05 26.82
N GLY A 386 2.75 3.99 26.28
CA GLY A 386 3.53 4.95 27.08
C GLY A 386 4.62 4.32 27.96
N GLN A 387 4.99 3.06 27.73
CA GLN A 387 6.00 2.31 28.49
C GLN A 387 7.40 2.39 27.89
N LEU A 388 7.67 3.40 27.05
CA LEU A 388 8.92 3.60 26.31
C LEU A 388 10.20 3.55 27.15
N HIS A 389 10.14 3.93 28.44
CA HIS A 389 11.22 3.75 29.40
C HIS A 389 11.75 2.29 29.50
N ARG A 390 10.89 1.29 29.25
CA ARG A 390 11.22 -0.14 29.23
C ARG A 390 11.96 -0.59 27.96
N LEU A 391 12.16 0.27 26.97
CA LEU A 391 13.02 -0.05 25.82
C LEU A 391 14.43 -0.44 26.28
N ASN A 392 14.92 0.12 27.38
CA ASN A 392 16.18 -0.28 28.00
C ASN A 392 16.21 -1.77 28.42
N GLU A 393 15.11 -2.30 28.99
CA GLU A 393 14.92 -3.70 29.39
C GLU A 393 14.99 -4.63 28.16
N VAL A 394 14.29 -4.27 27.07
CA VAL A 394 14.33 -4.97 25.78
C VAL A 394 15.74 -4.99 25.19
N LEU A 395 16.47 -3.88 25.27
CA LEU A 395 17.83 -3.77 24.74
C LEU A 395 18.86 -4.55 25.55
N ASP A 396 18.65 -4.74 26.86
CA ASP A 396 19.52 -5.60 27.68
C ASP A 396 19.27 -7.08 27.38
N ILE A 397 18.01 -7.49 27.21
CA ILE A 397 17.62 -8.85 26.78
C ILE A 397 18.19 -9.17 25.39
N CYS A 398 18.03 -8.26 24.42
CA CYS A 398 18.45 -8.47 23.04
C CYS A 398 19.92 -8.13 22.76
N SER A 399 20.69 -7.72 23.78
CA SER A 399 22.06 -7.22 23.70
C SER A 399 23.00 -8.06 22.82
N ARG A 400 22.91 -9.39 22.87
CA ARG A 400 23.69 -10.35 22.06
C ARG A 400 23.53 -10.17 20.54
N TYR A 401 22.43 -9.57 20.08
CA TYR A 401 22.12 -9.38 18.66
C TYR A 401 22.10 -7.90 18.23
N MET A 402 22.44 -6.98 19.14
CA MET A 402 22.53 -5.54 18.85
C MET A 402 23.74 -5.25 17.96
N ASN A 403 23.57 -4.30 17.04
CA ASN A 403 24.62 -3.82 16.14
C ASN A 403 24.29 -2.38 15.67
N ARG A 404 25.25 -1.73 15.03
CA ARG A 404 25.15 -0.39 14.43
C ARG A 404 23.84 -0.11 13.67
N SER A 405 23.36 -1.01 12.81
CA SER A 405 22.16 -0.73 11.99
C SER A 405 20.87 -0.79 12.80
N ILE A 406 20.80 -1.68 13.81
CA ILE A 406 19.68 -1.74 14.75
C ILE A 406 19.67 -0.49 15.65
N TYR A 407 20.83 -0.08 16.18
CA TYR A 407 20.94 1.16 16.96
C TYR A 407 20.55 2.39 16.12
N SER A 408 21.03 2.48 14.88
CA SER A 408 20.69 3.59 13.97
C SER A 408 19.20 3.63 13.65
N PHE A 409 18.59 2.48 13.34
CA PHE A 409 17.15 2.38 13.14
C PHE A 409 16.35 2.85 14.36
N LEU A 410 16.72 2.39 15.57
CA LEU A 410 16.02 2.76 16.80
C LEU A 410 16.13 4.25 17.10
N VAL A 411 17.33 4.84 17.03
CA VAL A 411 17.53 6.29 17.22
C VAL A 411 16.69 7.06 16.19
N LYS A 412 16.81 6.72 14.89
CA LYS A 412 16.07 7.37 13.81
C LYS A 412 14.55 7.26 13.96
N SER A 413 14.03 6.14 14.48
CA SER A 413 12.60 5.93 14.75
C SER A 413 12.11 6.71 15.98
N LEU A 414 12.91 6.81 17.04
CA LEU A 414 12.58 7.57 18.26
C LEU A 414 12.65 9.08 18.00
N CYS A 415 13.65 9.55 17.26
CA CYS A 415 13.76 10.93 16.81
C CYS A 415 12.52 11.35 15.99
N LYS A 416 12.11 10.53 15.01
CA LYS A 416 10.92 10.78 14.17
C LYS A 416 9.58 10.75 14.93
N SER A 417 9.52 10.10 16.09
CA SER A 417 8.31 10.06 16.93
C SER A 417 8.33 11.08 18.07
N GLY A 418 9.37 11.92 18.15
CA GLY A 418 9.50 12.97 19.17
C GLY A 418 10.00 12.48 20.53
N HIS A 419 10.35 11.19 20.68
CA HIS A 419 10.78 10.59 21.93
C HIS A 419 12.28 10.82 22.20
N ALA A 420 12.62 12.10 22.40
CA ALA A 420 14.00 12.60 22.51
C ALA A 420 14.81 11.99 23.66
N SER A 421 14.18 11.76 24.81
CA SER A 421 14.82 11.20 26.01
C SER A 421 15.28 9.75 25.78
N GLU A 422 14.38 8.93 25.23
CA GLU A 422 14.64 7.55 24.88
C GLU A 422 15.60 7.45 23.69
N ALA A 423 15.47 8.31 22.68
CA ALA A 423 16.42 8.40 21.58
C ALA A 423 17.84 8.66 22.10
N HIS A 424 18.00 9.60 23.04
CA HIS A 424 19.28 9.89 23.69
C HIS A 424 19.78 8.70 24.53
N SER A 425 18.91 8.03 25.29
CA SER A 425 19.27 6.82 26.06
C SER A 425 19.80 5.68 25.17
N VAL A 426 19.14 5.42 24.04
CA VAL A 426 19.59 4.43 23.04
C VAL A 426 20.88 4.89 22.36
N PHE A 427 21.02 6.19 22.06
CA PHE A 427 22.22 6.78 21.50
C PHE A 427 23.43 6.66 22.44
N CYS A 428 23.26 6.85 23.75
CA CYS A 428 24.31 6.62 24.75
C CYS A 428 24.72 5.14 24.85
N ARG A 429 23.78 4.19 24.71
CA ARG A 429 24.11 2.76 24.61
C ARG A 429 24.92 2.46 23.35
N MET A 430 24.54 3.02 22.20
CA MET A 430 25.33 2.96 20.96
C MET A 430 26.71 3.60 21.14
N TRP A 431 26.81 4.76 21.82
CA TRP A 431 28.07 5.45 22.07
C TRP A 431 29.06 4.61 22.88
N ASN A 432 28.58 3.90 23.89
CA ASN A 432 29.42 3.07 24.75
C ASN A 432 29.78 1.71 24.13
N SER A 433 29.13 1.33 23.01
CA SER A 433 29.60 0.23 22.17
C SER A 433 30.91 0.59 21.44
N HIS A 434 31.76 -0.40 21.20
CA HIS A 434 33.05 -0.22 20.53
C HIS A 434 32.96 -0.16 18.98
N GLU A 435 31.78 0.06 18.41
CA GLU A 435 31.59 0.17 16.96
C GLU A 435 31.81 1.61 16.44
N LYS A 436 32.09 1.75 15.13
CA LYS A 436 32.13 3.06 14.47
C LYS A 436 30.72 3.66 14.41
N GLY A 437 30.57 4.93 14.79
CA GLY A 437 29.29 5.62 14.84
C GLY A 437 28.58 5.69 13.48
N ASP A 438 27.25 5.70 13.48
CA ASP A 438 26.43 5.79 12.27
C ASP A 438 26.00 7.23 11.97
N ARG A 439 26.29 7.71 10.74
CA ARG A 439 26.07 9.12 10.37
C ARG A 439 24.60 9.52 10.50
N ASP A 440 23.68 8.70 10.04
CA ASP A 440 22.23 8.96 10.12
C ASP A 440 21.77 9.07 11.58
N ALA A 441 22.20 8.14 12.44
CA ALA A 441 21.87 8.16 13.87
C ALA A 441 22.37 9.42 14.57
N PHE A 442 23.59 9.87 14.22
CA PHE A 442 24.20 11.07 14.76
C PHE A 442 23.52 12.35 14.26
N VAL A 443 23.16 12.43 12.98
CA VAL A 443 22.41 13.56 12.42
C VAL A 443 21.00 13.63 12.99
N SER A 444 20.27 12.51 13.09
CA SER A 444 18.94 12.49 13.73
C SER A 444 18.98 12.84 15.22
N MET A 445 20.08 12.53 15.93
CA MET A 445 20.29 12.98 17.31
C MET A 445 20.61 14.48 17.38
N LEU A 446 21.47 14.98 16.49
CA LEU A 446 21.81 16.41 16.39
C LEU A 446 20.56 17.27 16.11
N GLU A 447 19.71 16.83 15.19
CA GLU A 447 18.44 17.46 14.83
C GLU A 447 17.48 17.54 16.03
N VAL A 448 17.34 16.44 16.79
CA VAL A 448 16.51 16.41 17.99
C VAL A 448 17.06 17.29 19.10
N LEU A 449 18.37 17.33 19.33
CA LEU A 449 18.99 18.24 20.31
C LEU A 449 18.83 19.71 19.89
N CYS A 450 18.93 20.01 18.59
CA CYS A 450 18.69 21.35 18.05
C CYS A 450 17.22 21.80 18.18
N ASN A 451 16.27 20.87 18.00
CA ASN A 451 14.83 21.16 18.10
C ASN A 451 14.32 21.18 19.55
N ALA A 452 15.00 20.52 20.49
CA ALA A 452 14.68 20.53 21.93
C ALA A 452 15.44 21.63 22.71
N GLU A 453 15.91 22.68 22.02
CA GLU A 453 16.73 23.80 22.53
C GLU A 453 18.05 23.40 23.24
N LYS A 454 18.46 22.12 23.18
CA LYS A 454 19.64 21.52 23.81
C LYS A 454 20.94 21.81 23.04
N THR A 455 21.21 23.09 22.81
CA THR A 455 22.31 23.58 21.97
C THR A 455 23.71 23.23 22.49
N LEU A 456 23.91 23.17 23.81
CA LEU A 456 25.20 22.75 24.38
C LEU A 456 25.50 21.28 24.06
N GLU A 457 24.53 20.40 24.30
CA GLU A 457 24.63 18.96 24.02
C GLU A 457 24.79 18.70 22.51
N ALA A 458 24.20 19.55 21.65
CA ALA A 458 24.41 19.51 20.20
C ALA A 458 25.83 19.92 19.78
N ILE A 459 26.42 20.97 20.40
CA ILE A 459 27.81 21.38 20.16
C ILE A 459 28.79 20.30 20.60
N ASP A 460 28.58 19.72 21.79
CA ASP A 460 29.43 18.66 22.32
C ASP A 460 29.32 17.39 21.45
N LEU A 461 28.11 16.99 21.04
CA LEU A 461 27.92 15.89 20.10
C LEU A 461 28.67 16.14 18.77
N LEU A 462 28.56 17.36 18.21
CA LEU A 462 29.24 17.74 16.97
C LEU A 462 30.77 17.68 17.11
N HIS A 463 31.31 18.10 18.26
CA HIS A 463 32.74 18.04 18.55
C HIS A 463 33.25 16.59 18.66
N MET A 464 32.45 15.68 19.21
CA MET A 464 32.86 14.29 19.47
C MET A 464 32.63 13.34 18.27
N MET A 465 31.92 13.76 17.21
CA MET A 465 31.68 12.92 16.02
C MET A 465 32.96 12.36 15.35
N PRO A 466 34.06 13.14 15.19
CA PRO A 466 35.29 12.65 14.56
C PRO A 466 35.95 11.50 15.34
N GLU A 467 35.85 11.48 16.67
CA GLU A 467 36.38 10.38 17.50
C GLU A 467 35.72 9.03 17.18
N LYS A 468 34.44 9.06 16.81
CA LYS A 468 33.66 7.89 16.40
C LYS A 468 33.80 7.56 14.90
N GLY A 469 34.67 8.28 14.18
CA GLY A 469 34.98 8.07 12.78
C GLY A 469 33.93 8.61 11.81
N ILE A 470 33.12 9.59 12.24
CA ILE A 470 32.16 10.30 11.38
C ILE A 470 32.80 11.60 10.91
N VAL A 471 32.76 11.83 9.59
CA VAL A 471 33.16 13.12 9.00
C VAL A 471 32.02 14.12 9.22
N THR A 472 32.30 15.19 9.96
CA THR A 472 31.36 16.31 10.14
C THR A 472 31.32 17.16 8.88
N ASP A 473 30.12 17.48 8.40
CA ASP A 473 29.92 18.30 7.19
C ASP A 473 29.30 19.67 7.50
N VAL A 474 29.26 20.55 6.50
CA VAL A 474 28.73 21.92 6.59
C VAL A 474 27.26 21.94 7.03
N GLY A 475 26.45 20.95 6.61
CA GLY A 475 25.05 20.83 6.99
C GLY A 475 24.85 20.59 8.48
N MET A 476 25.71 19.76 9.10
CA MET A 476 25.70 19.53 10.55
C MET A 476 25.98 20.82 11.34
N TYR A 477 26.92 21.65 10.89
CA TYR A 477 27.20 22.96 11.51
C TYR A 477 26.04 23.93 11.29
N ASN A 478 25.50 24.02 10.06
CA ASN A 478 24.36 24.90 9.72
C ASN A 478 23.08 24.56 10.50
N MET A 479 22.86 23.29 10.84
CA MET A 479 21.78 22.86 11.75
C MET A 479 21.95 23.46 13.16
N VAL A 480 23.15 23.36 13.75
CA VAL A 480 23.44 23.91 15.09
C VAL A 480 23.44 25.44 15.08
N PHE A 481 24.00 26.10 14.07
CA PHE A 481 23.91 27.56 13.91
C PHE A 481 22.46 28.04 13.80
N SER A 482 21.61 27.31 13.07
CA SER A 482 20.19 27.65 12.94
C SER A 482 19.43 27.56 14.27
N ALA A 483 19.77 26.60 15.13
CA ALA A 483 19.22 26.51 16.49
C ALA A 483 19.73 27.66 17.38
N LEU A 484 21.05 27.83 17.49
CA LEU A 484 21.67 28.92 18.26
C LEU A 484 21.14 30.30 17.84
N GLY A 485 20.92 30.51 16.54
CA GLY A 485 20.38 31.73 15.94
C GLY A 485 18.88 31.97 16.18
N LYS A 486 18.10 30.92 16.50
CA LYS A 486 16.75 31.09 17.08
C LYS A 486 16.85 31.55 18.53
N LEU A 487 17.71 30.89 19.33
CA LEU A 487 17.89 31.14 20.76
C LEU A 487 18.73 32.38 21.11
N LYS A 488 19.19 33.15 20.11
CA LYS A 488 20.03 34.35 20.27
C LYS A 488 21.37 34.10 21.01
N GLN A 489 21.88 32.87 20.98
CA GLN A 489 23.04 32.40 21.75
C GLN A 489 24.39 32.77 21.10
N VAL A 490 24.63 34.05 20.84
CA VAL A 490 25.72 34.54 19.98
C VAL A 490 27.14 34.16 20.43
N SER A 491 27.39 34.04 21.74
CA SER A 491 28.70 33.61 22.27
C SER A 491 29.12 32.22 21.77
N PHE A 492 28.16 31.30 21.68
CA PHE A 492 28.37 29.95 21.16
C PHE A 492 28.45 29.94 19.62
N ILE A 493 27.69 30.82 18.95
CA ILE A 493 27.75 31.01 17.48
C ILE A 493 29.16 31.39 17.04
N SER A 494 29.77 32.42 17.65
CA SER A 494 31.14 32.82 17.28
C SER A 494 32.15 31.72 17.55
N ASN A 495 32.09 31.08 18.73
CA ASN A 495 33.04 30.02 19.09
C ASN A 495 32.92 28.78 18.17
N LEU A 496 31.71 28.42 17.75
CA LEU A 496 31.48 27.30 16.84
C LEU A 496 31.95 27.60 15.41
N PHE A 497 31.85 28.84 14.94
CA PHE A 497 32.34 29.28 13.63
C PHE A 497 33.87 29.31 13.56
N ASP A 498 34.54 29.76 14.63
CA ASP A 498 36.00 29.67 14.73
C ASP A 498 36.46 28.20 14.74
N ARG A 499 35.76 27.31 15.45
CA ARG A 499 36.02 25.86 15.40
C ARG A 499 35.80 25.25 14.02
N MET A 500 34.73 25.63 13.31
CA MET A 500 34.44 25.16 11.95
C MET A 500 35.62 25.46 11.01
N LYS A 501 36.10 26.71 11.04
CA LYS A 501 37.28 27.14 10.27
C LYS A 501 38.56 26.42 10.71
N ALA A 502 38.80 26.28 12.02
CA ALA A 502 39.96 25.57 12.56
C ALA A 502 39.98 24.07 12.20
N ASN A 503 38.81 23.45 12.06
CA ASN A 503 38.64 22.07 11.60
C ASN A 503 38.81 21.92 10.07
N GLY A 504 39.12 23.00 9.35
CA GLY A 504 39.31 22.99 7.89
C GLY A 504 38.00 22.92 7.09
N ILE A 505 36.85 23.14 7.72
CA ILE A 505 35.53 23.10 7.08
C ILE A 505 35.23 24.49 6.52
N ILE A 506 35.10 24.58 5.19
CA ILE A 506 34.86 25.85 4.49
C ILE A 506 33.39 26.25 4.66
N PRO A 507 33.07 27.44 5.20
CA PRO A 507 31.69 27.95 5.25
C PRO A 507 31.11 28.22 3.86
N ASP A 508 29.86 27.82 3.65
CA ASP A 508 29.09 28.11 2.44
C ASP A 508 28.24 29.38 2.57
N VAL A 509 27.58 29.79 1.47
CA VAL A 509 26.67 30.96 1.43
C VAL A 509 25.59 30.84 2.49
N PHE A 510 25.04 29.64 2.69
CA PHE A 510 24.01 29.38 3.70
C PHE A 510 24.55 29.56 5.13
N THR A 511 25.79 29.15 5.41
CA THR A 511 26.47 29.41 6.69
C THR A 511 26.53 30.92 6.96
N TYR A 512 27.05 31.71 6.02
CA TYR A 512 27.14 33.17 6.19
C TYR A 512 25.75 33.82 6.37
N ASN A 513 24.75 33.41 5.58
CA ASN A 513 23.38 33.93 5.66
C ASN A 513 22.72 33.61 7.03
N ILE A 514 22.94 32.42 7.59
CA ILE A 514 22.51 32.08 8.97
C ILE A 514 23.25 32.96 9.98
N MET A 515 24.56 33.13 9.87
CA MET A 515 25.38 33.89 10.81
C MET A 515 24.95 35.37 10.84
N ILE A 516 24.89 36.04 9.69
CA ILE A 516 24.44 37.44 9.53
C ILE A 516 23.03 37.61 10.11
N SER A 517 22.09 36.74 9.73
CA SER A 517 20.73 36.72 10.29
C SER A 517 20.70 36.55 11.82
N SER A 518 21.65 35.80 12.39
CA SER A 518 21.72 35.52 13.83
C SER A 518 22.26 36.69 14.63
N TYR A 519 23.30 37.38 14.15
CA TYR A 519 23.76 38.63 14.77
C TYR A 519 22.68 39.72 14.69
N GLY A 520 21.98 39.82 13.55
CA GLY A 520 20.89 40.77 13.37
C GLY A 520 19.67 40.55 14.26
N ARG A 521 19.38 39.31 14.67
CA ARG A 521 18.35 39.00 15.69
C ARG A 521 18.70 39.51 17.10
N VAL A 522 19.96 39.87 17.34
CA VAL A 522 20.48 40.30 18.65
C VAL A 522 20.88 41.78 18.67
N GLY A 523 21.03 42.43 17.52
CA GLY A 523 21.44 43.84 17.43
C GLY A 523 22.95 44.04 17.39
N LEU A 524 23.71 43.00 17.05
CA LEU A 524 25.16 43.09 16.86
C LEU A 524 25.47 43.41 15.39
N VAL A 525 25.00 44.57 14.94
CA VAL A 525 25.06 45.06 13.55
C VAL A 525 26.50 45.05 13.04
N ASP A 526 27.44 45.61 13.81
CA ASP A 526 28.88 45.65 13.48
C ASP A 526 29.43 44.29 13.03
N LYS A 527 29.00 43.21 13.70
CA LYS A 527 29.45 41.83 13.42
C LYS A 527 28.74 41.19 12.22
N ALA A 528 27.54 41.65 11.89
CA ALA A 528 26.86 41.27 10.67
C ALA A 528 27.56 41.90 9.45
N SER A 529 27.96 43.16 9.55
CA SER A 529 28.74 43.87 8.53
C SER A 529 30.17 43.32 8.40
N GLU A 530 30.88 43.08 9.52
CA GLU A 530 32.21 42.44 9.52
C GLU A 530 32.18 41.08 8.78
N LEU A 531 31.15 40.26 9.03
CA LEU A 531 31.01 38.97 8.33
C LEU A 531 30.63 39.11 6.85
N PHE A 532 29.97 40.20 6.46
CA PHE A 532 29.68 40.50 5.06
C PHE A 532 30.95 40.91 4.31
N GLU A 533 31.77 41.81 4.88
CA GLU A 533 33.10 42.16 4.32
C GLU A 533 34.03 40.94 4.22
N VAL A 534 34.03 40.08 5.24
CA VAL A 534 34.76 38.80 5.24
C VAL A 534 34.23 37.84 4.17
N MET A 535 32.93 37.88 3.86
CA MET A 535 32.33 37.11 2.77
C MET A 535 32.78 37.66 1.41
N GLU A 536 32.63 38.96 1.16
CA GLU A 536 33.06 39.64 -0.08
C GLU A 536 34.53 39.43 -0.43
N THR A 537 35.41 39.43 0.60
CA THR A 537 36.85 39.22 0.44
C THR A 537 37.26 37.73 0.36
N SER A 538 36.31 36.81 0.52
CA SER A 538 36.54 35.36 0.43
C SER A 538 36.25 34.79 -0.98
N SER A 539 36.41 33.47 -1.13
CA SER A 539 35.95 32.75 -2.32
C SER A 539 34.43 32.53 -2.38
N CYS A 540 33.69 32.94 -1.35
CA CYS A 540 32.24 32.73 -1.19
C CYS A 540 31.52 34.07 -1.39
N LYS A 541 31.02 34.34 -2.60
CA LYS A 541 30.37 35.62 -2.91
C LYS A 541 28.97 35.72 -2.26
N PRO A 542 28.54 36.92 -1.80
CA PRO A 542 27.16 37.18 -1.41
C PRO A 542 26.13 36.84 -2.50
N ASP A 543 24.93 36.46 -2.07
CA ASP A 543 23.73 36.34 -2.90
C ASP A 543 22.63 37.33 -2.47
N VAL A 544 21.50 37.34 -3.19
CA VAL A 544 20.34 38.17 -2.87
C VAL A 544 19.85 37.93 -1.43
N VAL A 545 19.98 36.70 -0.92
CA VAL A 545 19.62 36.35 0.47
C VAL A 545 20.63 36.91 1.48
N THR A 546 21.92 37.03 1.13
CA THR A 546 22.94 37.72 1.94
C THR A 546 22.61 39.21 2.07
N TYR A 547 22.37 39.91 0.96
CA TYR A 547 21.98 41.33 0.97
C TYR A 547 20.68 41.52 1.77
N ASN A 548 19.65 40.71 1.50
CA ASN A 548 18.39 40.75 2.23
C ASN A 548 18.56 40.45 3.74
N SER A 549 19.53 39.62 4.14
CA SER A 549 19.83 39.36 5.56
C SER A 549 20.43 40.58 6.26
N LEU A 550 21.35 41.30 5.60
CA LEU A 550 22.03 42.46 6.16
C LEU A 550 21.16 43.73 6.13
N ILE A 551 20.44 43.98 5.03
CA ILE A 551 19.47 45.08 4.91
C ILE A 551 18.37 44.96 6.00
N ASN A 552 17.89 43.74 6.24
CA ASN A 552 16.92 43.43 7.30
C ASN A 552 17.50 43.52 8.72
N CYS A 553 18.82 43.36 8.87
CA CYS A 553 19.52 43.63 10.12
C CYS A 553 19.53 45.15 10.40
N LEU A 554 20.16 45.94 9.53
CA LEU A 554 20.31 47.39 9.66
C LEU A 554 18.95 48.09 9.82
N GLY A 555 17.99 47.76 8.95
CA GLY A 555 16.66 48.35 8.96
C GLY A 555 15.82 48.05 10.21
N LYS A 556 16.17 47.02 10.99
CA LYS A 556 15.51 46.71 12.27
C LYS A 556 16.10 47.43 13.48
N HIS A 557 17.36 47.86 13.41
CA HIS A 557 18.03 48.56 14.52
C HIS A 557 18.06 50.09 14.35
N GLY A 558 17.86 50.58 13.12
CA GLY A 558 17.56 51.98 12.82
C GLY A 558 18.37 52.57 11.67
N ASP A 559 19.37 51.83 11.20
CA ASP A 559 20.42 52.27 10.27
C ASP A 559 19.93 52.23 8.80
N LEU A 560 18.77 52.85 8.57
CA LEU A 560 18.04 52.85 7.29
C LEU A 560 18.85 53.40 6.12
N ASP A 561 19.73 54.36 6.40
CA ASP A 561 20.47 55.05 5.35
C ASP A 561 21.62 54.15 4.85
N GLU A 562 22.23 53.33 5.72
CA GLU A 562 23.14 52.24 5.32
C GLU A 562 22.38 51.08 4.65
N ALA A 563 21.21 50.70 5.17
CA ALA A 563 20.35 49.68 4.55
C ALA A 563 19.94 50.06 3.10
N HIS A 564 19.75 51.35 2.82
CA HIS A 564 19.46 51.85 1.48
C HIS A 564 20.70 51.97 0.59
N MET A 565 21.87 52.28 1.16
CA MET A 565 23.14 52.19 0.41
C MET A 565 23.40 50.76 -0.07
N LEU A 566 23.25 49.75 0.79
CA LEU A 566 23.41 48.33 0.39
C LEU A 566 22.39 47.88 -0.67
N PHE A 567 21.16 48.41 -0.64
CA PHE A 567 20.18 48.16 -1.69
C PHE A 567 20.62 48.72 -3.05
N LYS A 568 21.13 49.96 -3.09
CA LYS A 568 21.67 50.55 -4.32
C LYS A 568 22.96 49.86 -4.77
N GLU A 569 23.80 49.44 -3.83
CA GLU A 569 25.01 48.66 -4.08
C GLU A 569 24.70 47.29 -4.70
N MET A 570 23.65 46.59 -4.27
CA MET A 570 23.26 45.31 -4.89
C MET A 570 22.80 45.52 -6.34
N GLN A 571 22.05 46.59 -6.61
CA GLN A 571 21.66 46.98 -7.98
C GLN A 571 22.90 47.34 -8.83
N GLU A 572 23.85 48.12 -8.30
CA GLU A 572 25.10 48.48 -9.00
C GLU A 572 26.01 47.27 -9.26
N LYS A 573 26.02 46.28 -8.36
CA LYS A 573 26.75 45.00 -8.52
C LYS A 573 26.01 44.01 -9.44
N GLY A 574 24.81 44.33 -9.93
CA GLY A 574 24.05 43.52 -10.89
C GLY A 574 23.25 42.38 -10.25
N TYR A 575 22.79 42.54 -9.00
CA TYR A 575 21.81 41.67 -8.36
C TYR A 575 20.42 42.28 -8.48
N ASP A 576 19.49 41.58 -9.11
CA ASP A 576 18.08 42.00 -9.20
C ASP A 576 17.40 41.91 -7.82
N PRO A 577 16.86 43.02 -7.26
CA PRO A 577 16.17 42.98 -5.97
C PRO A 577 14.83 42.25 -6.08
N ASP A 578 14.55 41.35 -5.13
CA ASP A 578 13.31 40.56 -5.16
C ASP A 578 12.17 41.23 -4.36
N VAL A 579 10.98 40.63 -4.44
CA VAL A 579 9.79 41.06 -3.68
C VAL A 579 10.07 41.15 -2.18
N PHE A 580 10.98 40.32 -1.65
CA PHE A 580 11.37 40.31 -0.25
C PHE A 580 12.32 41.47 0.09
N THR A 581 13.25 41.83 -0.79
CA THR A 581 14.10 43.03 -0.68
C THR A 581 13.26 44.29 -0.52
N TYR A 582 12.32 44.52 -1.44
CA TYR A 582 11.42 45.67 -1.37
C TYR A 582 10.52 45.61 -0.12
N SER A 583 9.96 44.43 0.21
CA SER A 583 9.15 44.25 1.43
C SER A 583 9.91 44.66 2.70
N ILE A 584 11.17 44.24 2.85
CA ILE A 584 12.02 44.60 4.00
C ILE A 584 12.19 46.12 4.09
N LEU A 585 12.58 46.77 3.00
CA LEU A 585 12.86 48.21 3.00
C LEU A 585 11.59 49.02 3.30
N ILE A 586 10.47 48.70 2.65
CA ILE A 586 9.18 49.36 2.88
C ILE A 586 8.76 49.21 4.35
N GLU A 587 8.94 48.03 4.95
CA GLU A 587 8.65 47.80 6.38
C GLU A 587 9.55 48.66 7.30
N CYS A 588 10.86 48.71 7.01
CA CYS A 588 11.84 49.40 7.84
C CYS A 588 11.71 50.94 7.76
N PHE A 589 11.51 51.49 6.56
CA PHE A 589 11.22 52.92 6.37
C PHE A 589 9.89 53.33 7.02
N GLY A 590 8.84 52.51 6.86
CA GLY A 590 7.51 52.80 7.40
C GLY A 590 7.38 52.70 8.92
N LYS A 591 8.08 51.74 9.56
CA LYS A 591 8.24 51.67 11.02
C LYS A 591 8.86 52.96 11.58
N SER A 592 9.89 53.49 10.93
CA SER A 592 10.83 54.46 11.50
C SER A 592 10.48 55.94 11.32
N ASN A 593 9.55 56.30 10.42
CA ASN A 593 9.13 57.70 10.23
C ASN A 593 8.91 58.09 8.75
N LYS A 594 9.53 57.35 7.83
CA LYS A 594 9.81 57.76 6.45
C LYS A 594 8.79 57.12 5.47
N VAL A 595 7.49 57.36 5.67
CA VAL A 595 6.43 56.69 4.87
C VAL A 595 6.42 57.16 3.41
N GLU A 596 6.89 58.36 3.14
CA GLU A 596 7.09 58.89 1.78
C GLU A 596 8.13 58.05 1.00
N MET A 597 9.20 57.60 1.69
CA MET A 597 10.19 56.66 1.11
C MET A 597 9.60 55.25 0.93
N ALA A 598 8.75 54.81 1.86
CA ALA A 598 8.06 53.52 1.76
C ALA A 598 7.08 53.48 0.57
N CYS A 599 6.40 54.59 0.27
CA CYS A 599 5.62 54.75 -0.96
C CYS A 599 6.53 54.77 -2.20
N SER A 600 7.60 55.58 -2.22
CA SER A 600 8.45 55.66 -3.42
C SER A 600 9.15 54.34 -3.76
N LEU A 601 9.50 53.52 -2.76
CA LEU A 601 10.05 52.18 -2.98
C LEU A 601 9.01 51.19 -3.51
N PHE A 602 7.73 51.35 -3.16
CA PHE A 602 6.63 50.56 -3.72
C PHE A 602 6.34 50.95 -5.17
N ASP A 603 6.42 52.24 -5.50
CA ASP A 603 6.32 52.73 -6.88
C ASP A 603 7.55 52.31 -7.72
N GLU A 604 8.77 52.38 -7.14
CA GLU A 604 10.01 51.87 -7.75
C GLU A 604 9.88 50.39 -8.09
N MET A 605 9.47 49.57 -7.12
CA MET A 605 9.20 48.13 -7.29
C MET A 605 8.28 47.83 -8.47
N ILE A 606 7.15 48.54 -8.59
CA ILE A 606 6.20 48.37 -9.70
C ILE A 606 6.82 48.82 -11.03
N SER A 607 7.60 49.90 -11.04
CA SER A 607 8.24 50.43 -12.26
C SER A 607 9.35 49.52 -12.83
N GLU A 608 10.09 48.83 -11.96
CA GLU A 608 11.08 47.80 -12.32
C GLU A 608 10.43 46.43 -12.61
N GLY A 609 9.09 46.36 -12.65
CA GLY A 609 8.33 45.16 -13.02
C GLY A 609 8.18 44.10 -11.93
N CYS A 610 8.63 44.37 -10.70
CA CYS A 610 8.45 43.47 -9.56
C CYS A 610 7.00 43.55 -9.05
N THR A 611 6.26 42.44 -9.08
CA THR A 611 4.85 42.40 -8.68
C THR A 611 4.68 42.35 -7.15
N PRO A 612 4.01 43.33 -6.50
CA PRO A 612 3.81 43.30 -5.06
C PRO A 612 2.88 42.16 -4.62
N ASN A 613 3.27 41.44 -3.58
CA ASN A 613 2.44 40.39 -2.99
C ASN A 613 1.57 40.94 -1.83
N ILE A 614 0.67 40.09 -1.31
CA ILE A 614 -0.21 40.43 -0.18
C ILE A 614 0.55 40.95 1.05
N VAL A 615 1.74 40.42 1.33
CA VAL A 615 2.58 40.86 2.45
C VAL A 615 3.09 42.28 2.21
N THR A 616 3.53 42.61 0.99
CA THR A 616 3.98 43.95 0.59
C THR A 616 2.84 44.96 0.74
N TYR A 617 1.64 44.61 0.27
CA TYR A 617 0.42 45.41 0.43
C TYR A 617 0.04 45.61 1.91
N ASN A 618 0.03 44.55 2.72
CA ASN A 618 -0.26 44.63 4.16
C ASN A 618 0.76 45.50 4.91
N ILE A 619 2.05 45.40 4.58
CA ILE A 619 3.09 46.27 5.16
C ILE A 619 2.78 47.74 4.86
N LEU A 620 2.55 48.11 3.59
CA LEU A 620 2.33 49.51 3.23
C LEU A 620 0.98 50.05 3.76
N LEU A 621 -0.07 49.23 3.79
CA LEU A 621 -1.35 49.56 4.44
C LEU A 621 -1.17 49.86 5.93
N ASP A 622 -0.42 49.02 6.65
CA ASP A 622 -0.12 49.24 8.08
C ASP A 622 0.73 50.50 8.31
N CYS A 623 1.64 50.82 7.39
CA CYS A 623 2.42 52.06 7.43
C CYS A 623 1.55 53.31 7.23
N LEU A 624 0.58 53.26 6.29
CA LEU A 624 -0.38 54.35 6.06
C LEU A 624 -1.38 54.48 7.23
N GLU A 625 -1.81 53.37 7.84
CA GLU A 625 -2.62 53.35 9.08
C GLU A 625 -1.90 54.08 10.22
N ARG A 626 -0.65 53.69 10.49
CA ARG A 626 0.15 54.29 11.58
C ARG A 626 0.25 55.81 11.47
N ARG A 627 0.28 56.38 10.26
CA ARG A 627 0.28 57.84 10.01
C ARG A 627 -1.10 58.47 9.88
N GLY A 628 -2.17 57.70 9.72
CA GLY A 628 -3.51 58.20 9.46
C GLY A 628 -3.73 58.71 8.03
N ARG A 629 -2.94 58.25 7.04
CA ARG A 629 -3.11 58.54 5.61
C ARG A 629 -4.25 57.69 5.03
N THR A 630 -5.45 57.84 5.60
CA THR A 630 -6.63 56.97 5.37
C THR A 630 -7.09 56.94 3.92
N GLU A 631 -7.17 58.11 3.28
CA GLU A 631 -7.53 58.31 1.86
C GLU A 631 -6.65 57.47 0.91
N GLU A 632 -5.38 57.32 1.24
CA GLU A 632 -4.39 56.61 0.42
C GLU A 632 -4.39 55.11 0.73
N ALA A 633 -4.57 54.72 1.99
CA ALA A 633 -4.77 53.32 2.37
C ALA A 633 -6.01 52.70 1.70
N HIS A 634 -7.11 53.46 1.57
CA HIS A 634 -8.30 53.00 0.83
C HIS A 634 -8.00 52.81 -0.66
N LYS A 635 -7.25 53.73 -1.29
CA LYS A 635 -6.87 53.59 -2.71
C LYS A 635 -5.97 52.38 -2.92
N LEU A 636 -4.96 52.20 -2.07
CA LEU A 636 -4.05 51.06 -2.11
C LEU A 636 -4.79 49.71 -1.95
N TYR A 637 -5.80 49.64 -1.07
CA TYR A 637 -6.66 48.47 -0.89
C TYR A 637 -7.57 48.18 -2.11
N GLU A 638 -8.10 49.21 -2.78
CA GLU A 638 -8.84 48.99 -4.03
C GLU A 638 -7.91 48.60 -5.19
N THR A 639 -6.67 49.11 -5.25
CA THR A 639 -5.65 48.63 -6.20
C THR A 639 -5.29 47.16 -5.97
N MET A 640 -5.11 46.75 -4.71
CA MET A 640 -4.86 45.35 -4.31
C MET A 640 -5.95 44.41 -4.85
N LYS A 641 -7.24 44.78 -4.69
CA LYS A 641 -8.36 44.02 -5.26
C LYS A 641 -8.37 44.01 -6.78
N GLN A 642 -8.05 45.14 -7.42
CA GLN A 642 -8.01 45.25 -8.89
C GLN A 642 -6.92 44.37 -9.51
N GLN A 643 -5.86 44.05 -8.76
CA GLN A 643 -4.84 43.07 -9.13
C GLN A 643 -5.23 41.62 -8.80
N GLY A 644 -6.42 41.37 -8.25
CA GLY A 644 -6.92 40.02 -7.94
C GLY A 644 -6.38 39.41 -6.64
N LEU A 645 -5.69 40.19 -5.79
CA LEU A 645 -5.19 39.71 -4.50
C LEU A 645 -6.32 39.63 -3.47
N ILE A 646 -6.53 38.45 -2.88
CA ILE A 646 -7.54 38.23 -1.83
C ILE A 646 -7.02 38.81 -0.50
N PRO A 647 -7.77 39.70 0.19
CA PRO A 647 -7.40 40.21 1.51
C PRO A 647 -7.38 39.12 2.59
N ASP A 648 -6.39 39.17 3.48
CA ASP A 648 -6.23 38.21 4.58
C ASP A 648 -6.67 38.81 5.94
N SER A 649 -6.59 38.00 7.00
CA SER A 649 -6.95 38.43 8.36
C SER A 649 -6.11 39.62 8.86
N ILE A 650 -4.87 39.77 8.37
CA ILE A 650 -4.01 40.92 8.66
C ILE A 650 -4.53 42.16 7.93
N THR A 651 -4.90 42.06 6.65
CA THR A 651 -5.49 43.16 5.86
C THR A 651 -6.73 43.72 6.57
N TYR A 652 -7.65 42.84 7.00
CA TYR A 652 -8.86 43.26 7.72
C TYR A 652 -8.55 43.88 9.09
N SER A 653 -7.54 43.37 9.84
CA SER A 653 -7.10 43.96 11.11
C SER A 653 -6.50 45.37 10.95
N ILE A 654 -5.91 45.69 9.79
CA ILE A 654 -5.40 47.03 9.47
C ILE A 654 -6.56 47.96 9.11
N LEU A 655 -7.53 47.47 8.34
CA LEU A 655 -8.74 48.22 7.96
C LEU A 655 -9.62 48.57 9.16
N GLU A 656 -9.82 47.66 10.12
CA GLU A 656 -10.54 47.96 11.37
C GLU A 656 -9.81 49.04 12.19
N ARG A 657 -8.47 48.99 12.25
CA ARG A 657 -7.68 50.06 12.90
C ARG A 657 -7.83 51.40 12.19
N LEU A 658 -7.78 51.43 10.85
CA LEU A 658 -8.05 52.61 10.03
C LEU A 658 -9.43 53.22 10.34
N GLU A 659 -10.49 52.41 10.38
CA GLU A 659 -11.84 52.88 10.75
C GLU A 659 -11.90 53.43 12.17
N SER A 660 -11.30 52.73 13.14
CA SER A 660 -11.33 53.12 14.56
C SER A 660 -10.72 54.50 14.80
N ARG A 661 -9.66 54.86 14.04
CA ARG A 661 -9.03 56.18 14.07
C ARG A 661 -9.86 57.22 13.34
N SER A 662 -10.41 56.88 12.18
CA SER A 662 -11.25 57.75 11.35
C SER A 662 -12.46 58.29 12.13
N GLN A 663 -13.04 57.48 13.04
CA GLN A 663 -14.18 57.89 13.88
C GLN A 663 -13.96 59.10 14.81
N ARG A 664 -12.73 59.64 14.94
CA ARG A 664 -12.49 60.92 15.63
C ARG A 664 -12.75 62.16 14.76
N THR A 665 -12.84 62.03 13.43
CA THR A 665 -13.10 63.16 12.51
C THR A 665 -14.04 62.76 11.37
N VAL A 666 -15.29 63.24 11.48
CA VAL A 666 -16.39 63.15 10.49
C VAL A 666 -17.06 61.77 10.36
N ARG A 667 -18.41 61.78 10.34
CA ARG A 667 -19.24 60.59 10.10
C ARG A 667 -19.30 60.26 8.61
N ILE A 668 -18.79 59.09 8.20
CA ILE A 668 -19.23 58.40 6.99
C ILE A 668 -19.58 56.95 7.37
N ARG A 669 -20.88 56.68 7.57
CA ARG A 669 -21.41 55.32 7.79
C ARG A 669 -22.28 54.92 6.61
N SER A 670 -21.69 54.29 5.60
CA SER A 670 -22.44 53.77 4.43
C SER A 670 -21.79 52.64 3.63
N VAL A 671 -20.47 52.39 3.74
CA VAL A 671 -19.77 51.45 2.84
C VAL A 671 -19.65 50.03 3.43
N PHE A 672 -19.22 49.89 4.68
CA PHE A 672 -19.01 48.57 5.29
C PHE A 672 -20.22 48.08 6.07
N ARG A 673 -20.93 47.10 5.47
CA ARG A 673 -21.95 46.27 6.12
C ARG A 673 -22.06 44.91 5.43
N GLN A 674 -21.62 43.85 6.11
CA GLN A 674 -22.27 42.55 5.95
C GLN A 674 -23.58 42.51 6.80
N PRO A 675 -24.57 41.68 6.43
CA PRO A 675 -25.78 41.50 7.21
C PRO A 675 -25.58 40.43 8.31
N CYS A 676 -25.35 40.86 9.55
CA CYS A 676 -25.37 39.93 10.69
C CYS A 676 -26.78 39.30 10.83
N LEU A 677 -26.90 38.00 10.56
CA LEU A 677 -28.11 37.24 10.91
C LEU A 677 -28.19 37.11 12.43
N LYS A 678 -29.38 37.29 12.98
CA LYS A 678 -29.60 37.30 14.43
C LYS A 678 -29.79 35.89 14.95
N SER A 679 -29.03 35.52 15.98
CA SER A 679 -29.30 34.40 16.88
C SER A 679 -30.79 34.34 17.27
N SER A 680 -31.44 33.19 17.09
CA SER A 680 -32.84 32.96 17.52
C SER A 680 -33.17 31.47 17.72
N ILE A 681 -32.63 30.86 18.78
CA ILE A 681 -33.09 29.56 19.33
C ILE A 681 -33.07 29.60 20.87
N PHE A 682 -33.87 28.71 21.48
CA PHE A 682 -34.40 28.86 22.84
C PHE A 682 -33.41 28.59 24.00
N SER A 683 -33.56 29.44 25.02
CA SER A 683 -33.37 29.23 26.46
C SER A 683 -33.02 27.81 26.98
N GLY A 684 -31.97 27.71 27.81
CA GLY A 684 -31.75 26.53 28.66
C GLY A 684 -30.62 26.64 29.70
N GLY A 685 -30.93 27.00 30.95
CA GLY A 685 -30.13 26.58 32.11
C GLY A 685 -29.00 27.49 32.63
N LYS A 686 -29.32 28.31 33.64
CA LYS A 686 -28.46 28.76 34.76
C LYS A 686 -27.02 29.23 34.47
N ILE A 687 -26.86 30.55 34.49
CA ILE A 687 -25.65 31.21 35.02
C ILE A 687 -25.38 30.72 36.46
N LEU A 688 -24.14 30.36 36.76
CA LEU A 688 -23.60 30.38 38.12
C LEU A 688 -22.30 31.20 38.13
N SER A 689 -22.43 32.48 38.44
CA SER A 689 -21.30 33.39 38.60
C SER A 689 -20.73 33.33 40.01
N LYS A 690 -19.39 33.32 40.10
CA LYS A 690 -18.62 33.81 41.26
C LYS A 690 -17.18 34.03 40.81
N GLY A 691 -16.83 35.28 40.56
CA GLY A 691 -15.45 35.67 40.21
C GLY A 691 -14.61 35.98 41.45
N THR A 692 -13.30 36.07 41.24
CA THR A 692 -12.37 36.78 42.13
C THR A 692 -11.40 37.57 41.26
N ASN A 693 -11.20 38.86 41.58
CA ASN A 693 -10.15 39.67 40.95
C ASN A 693 -8.83 39.35 41.66
N ALA A 694 -7.77 39.08 40.89
CA ALA A 694 -6.40 39.02 41.40
C ALA A 694 -5.43 39.60 40.37
N ALA A 695 -4.30 40.12 40.85
CA ALA A 695 -3.36 40.98 40.15
C ALA A 695 -2.76 40.42 38.85
N ILE A 696 -2.37 41.34 37.96
CA ILE A 696 -1.39 41.11 36.90
C ILE A 696 0.00 41.02 37.55
N SER A 697 0.76 39.98 37.22
CA SER A 697 2.20 39.89 37.48
C SER A 697 2.83 38.89 36.50
N ASP A 698 4.00 39.24 35.96
CA ASP A 698 4.62 38.53 34.83
C ASP A 698 5.04 37.08 35.12
N THR A 699 4.93 36.22 34.12
CA THR A 699 5.65 34.94 34.00
C THR A 699 5.83 34.60 32.51
N PRO A 700 6.86 33.82 32.12
CA PRO A 700 7.30 33.75 30.72
C PRO A 700 6.41 32.87 29.84
N LEU A 701 6.45 33.15 28.53
CA LEU A 701 5.80 32.35 27.49
C LEU A 701 6.37 30.92 27.46
N LEU A 702 5.48 29.92 27.46
CA LEU A 702 5.82 28.55 27.07
C LEU A 702 6.03 28.48 25.55
N GLU A 703 6.79 27.49 25.11
CA GLU A 703 6.85 27.08 23.71
C GLU A 703 5.46 26.63 23.22
N THR A 704 4.88 27.38 22.29
CA THR A 704 3.65 26.95 21.61
C THR A 704 4.00 25.96 20.50
N ILE A 705 3.42 24.76 20.53
CA ILE A 705 3.44 23.86 19.38
C ILE A 705 2.68 24.55 18.25
N ASN A 706 3.35 24.82 17.12
CA ASN A 706 2.75 25.44 15.94
C ASN A 706 1.81 24.46 15.21
N VAL A 707 0.67 24.17 15.83
CA VAL A 707 -0.55 23.70 15.14
C VAL A 707 -1.03 24.86 14.25
N LEU A 708 -1.52 24.55 13.06
CA LEU A 708 -2.10 25.57 12.17
C LEU A 708 -3.34 26.21 12.84
N ASP A 709 -3.39 27.54 12.82
CA ASP A 709 -4.41 28.32 13.52
C ASP A 709 -5.73 28.18 12.78
N ALA A 710 -6.75 27.61 13.43
CA ALA A 710 -7.94 27.11 12.75
C ALA A 710 -9.20 27.22 13.62
N PHE A 711 -10.35 27.41 12.97
CA PHE A 711 -11.64 27.58 13.61
C PHE A 711 -12.68 26.62 13.03
N GLU A 712 -13.67 26.24 13.85
CA GLU A 712 -14.87 25.54 13.38
C GLU A 712 -15.81 26.54 12.70
N ASP A 713 -16.35 26.17 11.53
CA ASP A 713 -17.41 26.92 10.87
C ASP A 713 -18.81 26.56 11.42
N ASP A 714 -19.85 27.27 10.96
CA ASP A 714 -21.26 27.03 11.34
C ASP A 714 -21.80 25.63 10.94
N TYR A 715 -20.99 24.79 10.27
CA TYR A 715 -21.32 23.45 9.78
C TYR A 715 -20.43 22.34 10.36
N GLY A 716 -19.45 22.67 11.21
CA GLY A 716 -18.51 21.73 11.81
C GLY A 716 -17.30 21.35 10.95
N GLY A 717 -17.00 22.12 9.89
CA GLY A 717 -15.74 22.04 9.17
C GLY A 717 -14.62 22.80 9.89
N ILE A 718 -13.38 22.31 9.83
CA ILE A 718 -12.21 23.04 10.33
C ILE A 718 -11.63 23.87 9.17
N VAL A 719 -11.66 25.19 9.34
CA VAL A 719 -11.12 26.18 8.40
C VAL A 719 -9.76 26.64 8.90
N VAL A 720 -8.72 26.45 8.07
CA VAL A 720 -7.35 26.85 8.40
C VAL A 720 -7.09 28.30 7.99
N ASN A 721 -6.66 29.15 8.93
CA ASN A 721 -6.38 30.56 8.68
C ASN A 721 -5.15 30.72 7.76
N PRO A 722 -5.27 31.37 6.58
CA PRO A 722 -4.17 31.50 5.62
C PRO A 722 -2.93 32.17 6.19
N THR A 723 -3.09 33.10 7.15
CA THR A 723 -1.96 33.83 7.74
C THR A 723 -1.13 32.98 8.70
N SER A 724 -1.53 31.72 8.95
CA SER A 724 -0.73 30.72 9.67
C SER A 724 0.05 29.76 8.75
N LEU A 725 -0.17 29.82 7.43
CA LEU A 725 0.46 28.93 6.47
C LEU A 725 1.94 29.30 6.26
N PRO A 726 2.88 28.35 6.37
CA PRO A 726 4.30 28.64 6.16
C PRO A 726 4.66 28.98 4.70
N ASN A 727 5.49 30.01 4.52
CA ASN A 727 5.87 30.59 3.22
C ASN A 727 6.72 29.67 2.28
N THR A 728 6.90 28.39 2.59
CA THR A 728 7.66 27.43 1.75
C THR A 728 6.97 26.08 1.69
N SER A 729 7.01 25.42 0.53
CA SER A 729 6.31 24.14 0.28
C SER A 729 6.61 23.06 1.33
N ASN A 730 7.88 22.87 1.66
CA ASN A 730 8.32 21.89 2.67
C ASN A 730 7.83 22.22 4.08
N ALA A 731 7.75 23.50 4.45
CA ALA A 731 7.21 23.91 5.75
C ALA A 731 5.67 23.81 5.77
N PHE A 732 4.98 24.17 4.68
CA PHE A 732 3.54 23.95 4.51
C PHE A 732 3.19 22.46 4.65
N ALA A 733 3.90 21.59 3.93
CA ALA A 733 3.72 20.14 4.02
C ALA A 733 3.99 19.61 5.44
N SER A 734 5.03 20.11 6.13
CA SER A 734 5.36 19.72 7.51
C SER A 734 4.30 20.18 8.53
N SER A 735 3.86 21.44 8.47
CA SER A 735 2.83 21.98 9.37
C SER A 735 1.45 21.38 9.09
N LEU A 736 1.13 21.08 7.82
CA LEU A 736 -0.09 20.36 7.45
C LEU A 736 -0.02 18.91 7.96
N GLN A 737 1.11 18.20 7.77
CA GLN A 737 1.28 16.83 8.29
C GLN A 737 1.24 16.77 9.82
N ALA A 738 1.83 17.75 10.51
CA ALA A 738 1.76 17.86 11.97
C ALA A 738 0.32 18.16 12.46
N SER A 739 -0.38 19.07 11.80
CA SER A 739 -1.75 19.44 12.18
C SER A 739 -2.74 18.31 11.85
N LEU A 740 -2.60 17.63 10.71
CA LEU A 740 -3.32 16.39 10.40
C LEU A 740 -3.00 15.27 11.40
N SER A 741 -1.77 15.17 11.91
CA SER A 741 -1.40 14.21 12.97
C SER A 741 -1.94 14.57 14.37
N TYR A 742 -2.35 15.83 14.57
CA TYR A 742 -3.06 16.30 15.76
C TYR A 742 -4.58 16.08 15.60
N TRP A 743 -5.16 16.51 14.49
CA TRP A 743 -6.59 16.38 14.18
C TRP A 743 -7.02 14.92 13.98
N SER A 744 -6.21 14.06 13.34
CA SER A 744 -6.51 12.62 13.21
C SER A 744 -6.51 11.84 14.53
N LYS A 745 -5.92 12.40 15.60
CA LYS A 745 -6.04 11.87 16.97
C LYS A 745 -7.33 12.30 17.68
N GLN A 746 -8.11 13.21 17.08
CA GLN A 746 -9.36 13.74 17.62
C GLN A 746 -10.59 13.36 16.77
N ALA A 747 -10.48 13.31 15.43
CA ALA A 747 -11.51 12.75 14.53
C ALA A 747 -10.94 12.31 13.16
N GLY A 748 -11.69 11.53 12.38
CA GLY A 748 -11.23 10.89 11.15
C GLY A 748 -11.28 11.75 9.88
N PHE A 749 -10.63 12.92 9.89
CA PHE A 749 -10.68 13.89 8.77
C PHE A 749 -10.18 13.34 7.41
N VAL A 750 -10.83 13.79 6.33
CA VAL A 750 -10.42 13.59 4.93
C VAL A 750 -10.52 14.93 4.20
N TYR A 751 -9.69 15.14 3.17
CA TYR A 751 -9.65 16.39 2.39
C TYR A 751 -10.94 16.62 1.58
N HIS A 752 -11.41 17.86 1.50
CA HIS A 752 -12.64 18.22 0.79
C HIS A 752 -12.43 19.29 -0.29
N HIS A 753 -11.83 20.45 0.02
CA HIS A 753 -11.56 21.50 -0.98
C HIS A 753 -10.51 22.53 -0.50
N ALA A 754 -10.03 23.37 -1.42
CA ALA A 754 -9.22 24.54 -1.11
C ALA A 754 -9.59 25.71 -2.04
N GLU A 755 -9.63 26.91 -1.49
CA GLU A 755 -9.78 28.19 -2.21
C GLU A 755 -8.42 28.90 -2.25
N PRO A 756 -8.23 29.98 -3.04
CA PRO A 756 -6.92 30.62 -3.14
C PRO A 756 -6.49 31.35 -1.85
N GLY A 757 -7.34 31.33 -0.81
CA GLY A 757 -7.11 31.94 0.49
C GLY A 757 -7.35 31.02 1.70
N TYR A 758 -7.63 29.71 1.56
CA TYR A 758 -7.63 28.74 2.68
C TYR A 758 -7.78 27.30 2.19
N VAL A 759 -7.39 26.33 3.03
CA VAL A 759 -7.71 24.91 2.86
C VAL A 759 -8.85 24.54 3.83
N MET A 760 -9.86 23.82 3.34
CA MET A 760 -11.02 23.42 4.12
C MET A 760 -10.99 21.92 4.43
N LEU A 761 -10.93 21.58 5.73
CA LEU A 761 -10.89 20.21 6.23
C LEU A 761 -12.20 19.90 6.96
N THR A 762 -13.17 19.36 6.24
CA THR A 762 -14.48 19.00 6.81
C THR A 762 -14.39 17.78 7.71
N PHE A 763 -15.07 17.82 8.85
CA PHE A 763 -15.13 16.72 9.82
C PHE A 763 -15.87 15.50 9.25
N TRP A 764 -15.27 14.31 9.35
CA TRP A 764 -15.95 13.06 9.02
C TRP A 764 -16.63 12.50 10.27
N LEU A 765 -17.96 12.47 10.28
CA LEU A 765 -18.75 11.84 11.33
C LEU A 765 -18.54 10.31 11.27
N PRO A 766 -17.98 9.66 12.31
CA PRO A 766 -17.63 8.23 12.26
C PRO A 766 -18.81 7.28 12.01
N ASP A 767 -20.03 7.73 12.29
CA ASP A 767 -21.29 6.99 12.10
C ASP A 767 -22.13 7.51 10.91
N GLY A 768 -21.57 8.39 10.06
CA GLY A 768 -22.22 8.97 8.88
C GLY A 768 -21.78 8.34 7.56
N PRO A 769 -22.60 8.38 6.49
CA PRO A 769 -22.16 7.95 5.17
C PRO A 769 -21.11 8.93 4.60
N PRO A 770 -20.04 8.44 3.95
CA PRO A 770 -19.11 9.30 3.22
C PRO A 770 -19.82 9.87 1.98
N GLY A 771 -19.85 11.19 1.85
CA GLY A 771 -20.41 11.84 0.67
C GLY A 771 -20.47 13.36 0.78
N LEU A 772 -20.52 14.05 -0.36
CA LEU A 772 -20.58 15.51 -0.40
C LEU A 772 -21.86 16.06 0.28
N PRO A 773 -21.77 17.12 1.11
CA PRO A 773 -22.95 17.76 1.71
C PRO A 773 -23.94 18.25 0.65
N SER A 774 -25.23 18.03 0.87
CA SER A 774 -26.30 18.36 -0.09
C SER A 774 -26.38 19.83 -0.51
N THR A 775 -25.80 20.70 0.33
CA THR A 775 -25.71 22.16 0.23
C THR A 775 -24.45 22.67 -0.50
N SER A 776 -23.60 21.80 -1.05
CA SER A 776 -22.41 22.20 -1.81
C SER A 776 -22.78 23.14 -2.98
N LEU A 777 -22.12 24.31 -3.03
CA LEU A 777 -22.37 25.34 -4.03
C LEU A 777 -21.56 25.16 -5.33
N HIS A 778 -20.45 24.44 -5.26
CA HIS A 778 -19.57 24.12 -6.39
C HIS A 778 -19.77 22.65 -6.81
N GLN A 779 -19.67 22.35 -8.11
CA GLN A 779 -19.62 20.96 -8.61
C GLN A 779 -18.16 20.48 -8.61
N ILE A 780 -17.90 19.21 -8.29
CA ILE A 780 -16.55 18.64 -8.24
C ILE A 780 -16.36 17.70 -9.42
N GLY A 781 -15.32 17.94 -10.22
CA GLY A 781 -14.91 17.05 -11.30
C GLY A 781 -13.98 15.94 -10.81
N VAL A 782 -14.03 14.79 -11.46
CA VAL A 782 -13.09 13.67 -11.24
C VAL A 782 -12.58 13.12 -12.57
N GLY A 783 -11.28 12.83 -12.64
CA GLY A 783 -10.64 12.14 -13.75
C GLY A 783 -9.98 10.85 -13.27
N ALA A 784 -10.19 9.76 -14.01
CA ALA A 784 -9.82 8.41 -13.59
C ALA A 784 -8.74 7.81 -14.49
N PHE A 785 -7.48 7.83 -14.02
CA PHE A 785 -6.36 7.22 -14.71
C PHE A 785 -6.31 5.71 -14.40
N VAL A 786 -6.72 4.89 -15.37
CA VAL A 786 -6.77 3.42 -15.24
C VAL A 786 -5.67 2.80 -16.11
N MET A 787 -4.73 2.07 -15.51
CA MET A 787 -3.67 1.35 -16.22
C MET A 787 -3.71 -0.15 -15.91
N ASN A 788 -3.58 -0.99 -16.95
CA ASN A 788 -3.56 -2.45 -16.80
C ASN A 788 -2.13 -3.02 -16.66
N ASP A 789 -2.04 -4.32 -16.35
CA ASP A 789 -0.78 -5.04 -16.11
C ASP A 789 0.11 -5.24 -17.38
N LYS A 790 -0.19 -4.55 -18.49
CA LYS A 790 0.61 -4.49 -19.72
C LYS A 790 1.18 -3.09 -20.05
N ASN A 791 1.00 -2.10 -19.17
CA ASN A 791 1.25 -0.68 -19.45
C ASN A 791 0.36 -0.12 -20.59
N GLU A 792 -0.90 -0.56 -20.67
CA GLU A 792 -1.93 0.07 -21.49
C GLU A 792 -2.85 0.91 -20.58
N VAL A 793 -3.13 2.15 -20.97
CA VAL A 793 -4.06 3.09 -20.31
C VAL A 793 -5.45 2.93 -20.93
N LEU A 794 -6.50 3.00 -20.11
CA LEU A 794 -7.88 3.10 -20.59
C LEU A 794 -8.16 4.51 -21.08
N VAL A 795 -8.63 4.64 -22.32
CA VAL A 795 -8.91 5.94 -22.95
C VAL A 795 -10.25 5.94 -23.67
N VAL A 796 -10.84 7.13 -23.76
CA VAL A 796 -12.16 7.40 -24.34
C VAL A 796 -12.12 8.58 -25.31
N LYS A 797 -13.15 8.68 -26.15
CA LYS A 797 -13.39 9.76 -27.11
C LYS A 797 -14.86 10.22 -27.00
N GLU A 798 -15.11 11.51 -26.79
CA GLU A 798 -16.45 12.06 -26.61
C GLU A 798 -17.13 12.44 -27.93
N GLY A 799 -18.38 12.02 -28.13
CA GLY A 799 -19.15 12.38 -29.33
C GLY A 799 -19.66 13.83 -29.39
N LYS A 800 -19.45 14.66 -28.34
CA LYS A 800 -20.00 16.02 -28.20
C LYS A 800 -19.04 17.04 -27.55
N CYS A 801 -17.73 16.94 -27.82
CA CYS A 801 -16.76 17.93 -27.34
C CYS A 801 -16.83 19.26 -28.15
N PRO A 802 -16.42 20.42 -27.59
CA PRO A 802 -16.25 21.66 -28.36
C PRO A 802 -15.26 21.52 -29.53
N SER A 803 -15.35 22.43 -30.51
CA SER A 803 -14.72 22.33 -31.85
C SER A 803 -13.17 22.35 -31.91
N HIS A 804 -12.49 22.18 -30.79
CA HIS A 804 -11.04 22.08 -30.69
C HIS A 804 -10.55 20.75 -30.10
N CYS A 805 -11.45 19.87 -29.63
CA CYS A 805 -11.08 18.63 -28.89
C CYS A 805 -11.72 17.34 -29.43
N SER A 806 -12.52 17.39 -30.51
CA SER A 806 -13.38 16.28 -30.98
C SER A 806 -12.67 15.01 -31.46
N ASP A 807 -11.35 15.02 -31.65
CA ASP A 807 -10.56 13.86 -32.12
C ASP A 807 -9.40 13.46 -31.19
N ILE A 808 -9.44 13.89 -29.92
CA ILE A 808 -8.44 13.56 -28.90
C ILE A 808 -8.91 12.36 -28.06
N TRP A 809 -8.03 11.39 -27.81
CA TRP A 809 -8.26 10.36 -26.80
C TRP A 809 -7.86 10.89 -25.43
N LYS A 810 -8.78 10.87 -24.46
CA LYS A 810 -8.54 11.29 -23.06
C LYS A 810 -8.75 10.13 -22.08
N ILE A 811 -8.42 10.33 -20.81
CA ILE A 811 -8.87 9.44 -19.72
C ILE A 811 -10.36 9.69 -19.41
N PRO A 812 -11.07 8.73 -18.80
CA PRO A 812 -12.42 8.95 -18.27
C PRO A 812 -12.52 10.13 -17.30
N THR A 813 -13.58 10.94 -17.44
CA THR A 813 -13.79 12.16 -16.65
C THR A 813 -15.27 12.53 -16.52
N GLY A 814 -15.75 12.73 -15.28
CA GLY A 814 -17.08 13.24 -15.01
C GLY A 814 -17.17 14.03 -13.70
N PHE A 815 -18.29 13.90 -12.99
CA PHE A 815 -18.62 14.74 -11.84
C PHE A 815 -19.07 13.90 -10.64
N ILE A 816 -18.60 14.25 -9.45
CA ILE A 816 -19.07 13.60 -8.21
C ILE A 816 -20.51 13.99 -7.93
N ASP A 817 -21.36 12.98 -7.74
CA ASP A 817 -22.79 13.16 -7.55
C ASP A 817 -23.14 13.58 -6.11
N LYS A 818 -24.37 14.04 -5.88
CA LYS A 818 -24.77 14.50 -4.53
C LYS A 818 -24.83 13.33 -3.54
N PHE A 819 -24.19 13.49 -2.38
CA PHE A 819 -23.94 12.43 -1.39
C PHE A 819 -23.02 11.29 -1.86
N GLU A 820 -22.35 11.41 -3.01
CA GLU A 820 -21.32 10.48 -3.44
C GLU A 820 -19.95 10.87 -2.84
N ASP A 821 -19.05 9.90 -2.65
CA ASP A 821 -17.65 10.14 -2.29
C ASP A 821 -16.72 10.07 -3.51
N LEU A 822 -15.54 10.70 -3.40
CA LEU A 822 -14.58 10.82 -4.51
C LEU A 822 -14.14 9.46 -5.09
N PHE A 823 -14.08 8.42 -4.26
CA PHE A 823 -13.64 7.09 -4.66
C PHE A 823 -14.73 6.37 -5.45
N SER A 824 -15.97 6.48 -4.97
CA SER A 824 -17.17 5.91 -5.57
C SER A 824 -17.46 6.55 -6.92
N GLY A 825 -17.39 7.88 -7.01
CA GLY A 825 -17.53 8.60 -8.28
C GLY A 825 -16.42 8.25 -9.27
N ALA A 826 -15.15 8.21 -8.84
CA ALA A 826 -14.04 7.80 -9.71
C ALA A 826 -14.21 6.38 -10.29
N ILE A 827 -14.81 5.45 -9.53
CA ILE A 827 -15.14 4.10 -9.99
C ILE A 827 -16.38 4.11 -10.89
N ARG A 828 -17.39 4.93 -10.57
CA ARG A 828 -18.63 5.08 -11.34
C ARG A 828 -18.36 5.63 -12.74
N GLU A 829 -17.65 6.74 -12.89
CA GLU A 829 -17.38 7.35 -14.21
C GLU A 829 -16.68 6.36 -15.17
N VAL A 830 -15.68 5.59 -14.69
CA VAL A 830 -15.04 4.53 -15.47
C VAL A 830 -16.03 3.45 -15.91
N ARG A 831 -16.97 3.10 -15.04
CA ARG A 831 -17.95 2.03 -15.24
C ARG A 831 -19.09 2.46 -16.16
N GLU A 832 -19.50 3.73 -16.09
CA GLU A 832 -20.57 4.30 -16.93
C GLU A 832 -20.04 4.58 -18.35
N GLU A 833 -18.87 5.22 -18.49
CA GLU A 833 -18.26 5.44 -19.81
C GLU A 833 -17.84 4.12 -20.52
N THR A 834 -17.25 3.16 -19.79
CA THR A 834 -16.50 2.02 -20.42
C THR A 834 -16.91 0.61 -19.99
N GLY A 835 -17.80 0.48 -19.00
CA GLY A 835 -18.21 -0.82 -18.43
C GLY A 835 -17.16 -1.54 -17.58
N ILE A 836 -15.97 -0.97 -17.38
CA ILE A 836 -14.89 -1.61 -16.63
C ILE A 836 -15.12 -1.49 -15.12
N GLU A 837 -15.26 -2.64 -14.46
CA GLU A 837 -15.15 -2.74 -13.00
C GLU A 837 -13.73 -2.36 -12.59
N SER A 838 -13.59 -1.41 -11.66
CA SER A 838 -12.29 -0.84 -11.27
C SER A 838 -12.19 -0.67 -9.76
N CYS A 839 -10.96 -0.52 -9.26
CA CYS A 839 -10.66 -0.38 -7.85
C CYS A 839 -9.75 0.83 -7.64
N PHE A 840 -10.19 1.78 -6.81
CA PHE A 840 -9.42 2.96 -6.44
C PHE A 840 -8.07 2.61 -5.80
N LEU A 841 -7.01 3.33 -6.16
CA LEU A 841 -5.66 3.19 -5.60
C LEU A 841 -5.28 4.42 -4.77
N ASP A 842 -5.18 5.60 -5.38
CA ASP A 842 -4.73 6.84 -4.73
C ASP A 842 -5.15 8.10 -5.52
N VAL A 843 -5.21 9.26 -4.85
CA VAL A 843 -5.36 10.58 -5.48
C VAL A 843 -3.98 11.15 -5.74
N VAL A 844 -3.61 11.31 -7.01
CA VAL A 844 -2.23 11.63 -7.43
C VAL A 844 -2.02 13.09 -7.83
N ALA A 845 -3.10 13.79 -8.15
CA ALA A 845 -3.10 15.24 -8.35
C ALA A 845 -4.50 15.82 -8.14
N PHE A 846 -4.58 17.13 -7.90
CA PHE A 846 -5.81 17.88 -8.15
C PHE A 846 -5.51 19.25 -8.75
N ARG A 847 -6.40 19.71 -9.63
CA ARG A 847 -6.38 21.02 -10.28
C ARG A 847 -7.43 21.91 -9.62
N HIS A 848 -7.03 23.13 -9.28
CA HIS A 848 -7.92 24.22 -8.89
C HIS A 848 -7.85 25.34 -9.94
N ALA A 849 -9.01 25.76 -10.46
CA ALA A 849 -9.11 26.82 -11.46
C ALA A 849 -10.46 27.55 -11.37
N HIS A 850 -10.45 28.89 -11.29
CA HIS A 850 -11.68 29.68 -11.30
C HIS A 850 -12.21 29.93 -12.73
N GLN A 851 -13.47 29.55 -12.95
CA GLN A 851 -14.32 29.89 -14.09
C GLN A 851 -13.77 29.56 -15.50
N VAL A 852 -13.55 28.28 -15.85
CA VAL A 852 -13.39 27.89 -17.26
C VAL A 852 -13.94 26.51 -17.67
N LEU A 853 -14.39 26.46 -18.92
CA LEU A 853 -14.62 25.31 -19.80
C LEU A 853 -15.74 24.32 -19.43
N PHE A 854 -15.98 24.09 -18.14
CA PHE A 854 -17.22 23.49 -17.65
C PHE A 854 -17.87 24.50 -16.69
N ASP A 855 -19.00 25.09 -17.07
CA ASP A 855 -19.67 26.23 -16.39
C ASP A 855 -20.23 25.93 -14.98
N LYS A 856 -19.69 24.93 -14.26
CA LYS A 856 -20.17 24.46 -12.95
C LYS A 856 -19.10 23.96 -11.97
N SER A 857 -17.87 23.68 -12.38
CA SER A 857 -16.87 23.01 -11.52
C SER A 857 -15.53 23.74 -11.39
N ASP A 858 -15.19 24.13 -10.17
CA ASP A 858 -13.98 24.89 -9.84
C ASP A 858 -12.77 24.01 -9.44
N ILE A 859 -13.01 22.72 -9.14
CA ILE A 859 -11.99 21.74 -8.72
C ILE A 859 -12.14 20.43 -9.50
N LEU A 860 -11.00 19.87 -9.94
CA LEU A 860 -10.89 18.57 -10.60
C LEU A 860 -9.84 17.70 -9.89
N PHE A 861 -10.25 16.53 -9.39
CA PHE A 861 -9.35 15.53 -8.81
C PHE A 861 -8.89 14.51 -9.86
N ILE A 862 -7.62 14.07 -9.79
CA ILE A 862 -7.08 12.99 -10.61
C ILE A 862 -6.80 11.77 -9.73
N CYS A 863 -7.57 10.71 -9.95
CA CYS A 863 -7.51 9.45 -9.22
C CYS A 863 -6.79 8.39 -10.08
N THR A 864 -5.97 7.55 -9.45
CA THR A 864 -5.47 6.31 -10.07
C THR A 864 -6.32 5.12 -9.65
N LEU A 865 -6.63 4.24 -10.61
CA LEU A 865 -7.41 3.03 -10.38
C LEU A 865 -6.75 1.82 -11.04
N LYS A 866 -6.91 0.63 -10.44
CA LYS A 866 -6.59 -0.65 -11.09
C LYS A 866 -7.85 -1.27 -11.70
N PRO A 867 -7.82 -1.74 -12.96
CA PRO A 867 -8.93 -2.48 -13.55
C PRO A 867 -9.09 -3.87 -12.91
N LEU A 868 -10.35 -4.29 -12.74
CA LEU A 868 -10.74 -5.64 -12.31
C LEU A 868 -11.23 -6.50 -13.49
N SER A 869 -11.77 -5.87 -14.54
CA SER A 869 -12.02 -6.46 -15.86
C SER A 869 -11.16 -5.79 -16.94
N CYS A 870 -11.01 -6.42 -18.11
CA CYS A 870 -10.33 -5.80 -19.26
C CYS A 870 -11.22 -5.75 -20.52
N ASP A 871 -12.39 -6.38 -20.48
CA ASP A 871 -13.39 -6.32 -21.53
C ASP A 871 -14.16 -5.00 -21.42
N ILE A 872 -14.13 -4.20 -22.49
CA ILE A 872 -14.80 -2.89 -22.59
C ILE A 872 -16.24 -3.09 -23.10
N SER A 873 -17.21 -2.42 -22.49
CA SER A 873 -18.56 -2.28 -23.03
C SER A 873 -18.99 -0.81 -22.98
N ILE A 874 -19.13 -0.19 -24.14
CA ILE A 874 -19.34 1.25 -24.31
C ILE A 874 -20.82 1.60 -24.15
N ASP A 875 -21.14 2.67 -23.44
CA ASP A 875 -22.44 3.33 -23.56
C ASP A 875 -22.40 4.40 -24.66
N GLU A 876 -23.12 4.15 -25.76
CA GLU A 876 -23.20 5.02 -26.94
C GLU A 876 -23.92 6.37 -26.66
N SER A 877 -24.49 6.57 -25.47
CA SER A 877 -25.15 7.84 -25.10
C SER A 877 -24.18 8.93 -24.62
N GLU A 878 -22.99 8.54 -24.12
CA GLU A 878 -21.98 9.45 -23.55
C GLU A 878 -20.72 9.56 -24.42
N ILE A 879 -20.14 8.44 -24.86
CA ILE A 879 -18.87 8.43 -25.61
C ILE A 879 -18.99 7.78 -27.01
N GLU A 880 -18.12 8.20 -27.94
CA GLU A 880 -18.02 7.68 -29.31
C GLU A 880 -17.23 6.36 -29.36
N ALA A 881 -16.16 6.24 -28.56
CA ALA A 881 -15.30 5.07 -28.52
C ALA A 881 -14.49 4.98 -27.22
N ALA A 882 -14.17 3.76 -26.79
CA ALA A 882 -13.18 3.48 -25.74
C ALA A 882 -12.20 2.39 -26.19
N ARG A 883 -10.93 2.47 -25.76
CA ARG A 883 -9.92 1.43 -25.99
C ARG A 883 -8.86 1.39 -24.89
N TRP A 884 -8.16 0.26 -24.81
CA TRP A 884 -6.83 0.21 -24.19
C TRP A 884 -5.82 0.77 -25.18
N MET A 885 -5.01 1.74 -24.77
CA MET A 885 -3.94 2.35 -25.58
C MET A 885 -2.58 2.22 -24.84
N PRO A 886 -1.49 1.78 -25.49
CA PRO A 886 -0.16 1.79 -24.87
C PRO A 886 0.22 3.19 -24.37
N VAL A 887 0.86 3.29 -23.21
CA VAL A 887 1.30 4.58 -22.62
C VAL A 887 2.12 5.43 -23.62
N GLU A 888 2.99 4.78 -24.40
CA GLU A 888 3.81 5.44 -25.42
C GLU A 888 2.99 6.02 -26.58
N GLU A 889 1.91 5.35 -26.99
CA GLU A 889 0.99 5.86 -28.02
C GLU A 889 0.17 7.02 -27.46
N PHE A 890 -0.28 6.93 -26.21
CA PHE A 890 -1.04 7.99 -25.52
C PHE A 890 -0.22 9.28 -25.41
N LEU A 891 1.02 9.19 -24.92
CA LEU A 891 1.98 10.30 -24.86
C LEU A 891 2.41 10.82 -26.25
N SER A 892 2.20 10.05 -27.32
CA SER A 892 2.55 10.46 -28.68
C SER A 892 1.53 11.39 -29.35
N GLN A 893 0.31 11.50 -28.80
CA GLN A 893 -0.69 12.43 -29.34
C GLN A 893 -0.20 13.88 -29.21
N SER A 894 -0.43 14.71 -30.23
CA SER A 894 0.00 16.12 -30.24
C SER A 894 -0.46 16.89 -29.01
N PHE A 895 -1.67 16.63 -28.52
CA PHE A 895 -2.22 17.27 -27.32
C PHE A 895 -1.31 17.13 -26.09
N HIS A 896 -0.83 15.92 -25.75
CA HIS A 896 0.04 15.70 -24.58
C HIS A 896 1.48 16.17 -24.79
N GLN A 897 1.91 16.39 -26.04
CA GLN A 897 3.19 17.03 -26.35
C GLN A 897 3.10 18.56 -26.27
N GLU A 898 1.90 19.11 -26.46
CA GLU A 898 1.65 20.54 -26.54
C GLU A 898 1.09 21.17 -25.27
N ASP A 899 0.34 20.44 -24.45
CA ASP A 899 -0.25 20.89 -23.18
C ASP A 899 0.58 20.44 -21.97
N GLU A 900 1.22 21.40 -21.31
CA GLU A 900 2.12 21.16 -20.17
C GLU A 900 1.40 20.50 -18.99
N MET A 901 0.16 20.90 -18.72
CA MET A 901 -0.64 20.38 -17.62
C MET A 901 -1.00 18.90 -17.82
N SER A 902 -1.49 18.53 -19.00
CA SER A 902 -1.84 17.15 -19.32
C SER A 902 -0.62 16.23 -19.32
N LYS A 903 0.53 16.74 -19.78
CA LYS A 903 1.81 16.03 -19.69
C LYS A 903 2.20 15.77 -18.23
N VAL A 904 2.26 16.81 -17.40
CA VAL A 904 2.64 16.71 -15.97
C VAL A 904 1.72 15.71 -15.25
N ILE A 905 0.40 15.83 -15.41
CA ILE A 905 -0.57 14.89 -14.82
C ILE A 905 -0.26 13.44 -15.23
N THR A 906 0.05 13.20 -16.51
CA THR A 906 0.31 11.85 -17.04
C THR A 906 1.62 11.27 -16.50
N ASP A 907 2.70 12.06 -16.50
CA ASP A 907 4.01 11.67 -15.95
C ASP A 907 3.92 11.32 -14.44
N ILE A 908 3.06 12.02 -13.70
CA ILE A 908 2.76 11.74 -12.28
C ILE A 908 1.94 10.45 -12.13
N CYS A 909 0.89 10.25 -12.92
CA CYS A 909 0.07 9.03 -12.87
C CYS A 909 0.92 7.77 -13.11
N ILE A 910 1.85 7.83 -14.07
CA ILE A 910 2.83 6.77 -14.35
C ILE A 910 3.78 6.58 -13.15
N SER A 911 4.32 7.68 -12.61
CA SER A 911 5.23 7.64 -11.44
C SER A 911 4.57 7.07 -10.18
N ALA A 912 3.29 7.36 -9.96
CA ALA A 912 2.48 6.82 -8.87
C ALA A 912 2.18 5.33 -9.06
N HIS A 913 1.83 4.89 -10.29
CA HIS A 913 1.67 3.46 -10.61
C HIS A 913 2.96 2.67 -10.32
N HIS A 914 4.13 3.26 -10.59
CA HIS A 914 5.45 2.68 -10.27
C HIS A 914 5.90 2.91 -8.81
N LYS A 915 5.09 3.55 -7.96
CA LYS A 915 5.34 3.83 -6.53
C LYS A 915 6.55 4.74 -6.25
N CYS A 916 6.89 5.63 -7.18
CA CYS A 916 7.98 6.61 -7.06
C CYS A 916 7.53 7.99 -6.55
N TYR A 917 6.26 8.11 -6.15
CA TYR A 917 5.56 9.35 -5.76
C TYR A 917 5.85 9.77 -4.30
N ALA A 918 5.98 11.07 -4.04
CA ALA A 918 6.17 11.60 -2.69
C ALA A 918 5.45 12.95 -2.43
N GLY A 919 4.45 12.95 -1.54
CA GLY A 919 3.85 14.18 -0.99
C GLY A 919 2.89 14.91 -1.93
N LEU A 920 2.76 16.23 -1.73
CA LEU A 920 2.03 17.17 -2.57
C LEU A 920 2.75 18.53 -2.55
N ALA A 921 3.16 19.01 -3.71
CA ALA A 921 3.74 20.32 -3.97
C ALA A 921 2.85 21.09 -4.96
N ALA A 922 2.73 22.41 -4.79
CA ALA A 922 1.90 23.24 -5.64
C ALA A 922 2.69 23.73 -6.86
N HIS A 923 2.26 23.34 -8.06
CA HIS A 923 2.82 23.80 -9.33
C HIS A 923 1.83 24.74 -10.01
N GLN A 924 2.33 25.91 -10.44
CA GLN A 924 1.58 26.85 -11.25
C GLN A 924 1.74 26.44 -12.72
N VAL A 925 0.66 25.99 -13.37
CA VAL A 925 0.72 25.44 -14.74
C VAL A 925 -0.33 26.11 -15.63
N MET A 926 0.03 26.38 -16.88
CA MET A 926 -0.86 26.97 -17.88
C MET A 926 -1.46 25.86 -18.76
N SER A 927 -2.77 25.84 -18.96
CA SER A 927 -3.40 24.91 -19.92
C SER A 927 -3.62 25.59 -21.26
N LYS A 928 -3.36 24.89 -22.36
CA LYS A 928 -3.67 25.36 -23.74
C LYS A 928 -5.16 25.35 -24.05
N LEU A 929 -5.97 24.63 -23.27
CA LEU A 929 -7.43 24.56 -23.45
C LEU A 929 -8.12 25.89 -23.11
N ASP A 930 -7.57 26.64 -22.15
CA ASP A 930 -8.14 27.91 -21.67
C ASP A 930 -7.19 29.11 -21.69
N ASN A 931 -5.89 28.90 -21.92
CA ASN A 931 -4.83 29.90 -21.76
C ASN A 931 -4.86 30.59 -20.38
N ARG A 932 -5.31 29.88 -19.33
CA ARG A 932 -5.31 30.40 -17.96
C ARG A 932 -4.30 29.67 -17.09
N VAL A 933 -3.83 30.39 -16.08
CA VAL A 933 -3.08 29.83 -14.96
C VAL A 933 -4.03 29.01 -14.09
N ALA A 934 -3.65 27.77 -13.79
CA ALA A 934 -4.26 26.98 -12.73
C ALA A 934 -3.18 26.51 -11.75
N TYR A 935 -3.61 26.17 -10.53
CA TYR A 935 -2.75 25.52 -9.55
C TYR A 935 -3.00 24.01 -9.59
N LEU A 936 -1.96 23.25 -9.90
CA LEU A 936 -1.95 21.80 -9.93
C LEU A 936 -1.12 21.31 -8.75
N TYR A 937 -1.74 20.58 -7.83
CA TYR A 937 -1.09 20.05 -6.63
C TYR A 937 -0.68 18.60 -6.89
N THR A 938 0.61 18.30 -6.76
CA THR A 938 1.23 17.07 -7.27
C THR A 938 2.40 16.62 -6.40
N GLY A 939 2.57 15.32 -6.14
CA GLY A 939 3.77 14.83 -5.44
C GLY A 939 5.06 15.02 -6.24
N ASP A 940 6.17 15.16 -5.51
CA ASP A 940 7.52 15.18 -6.10
C ASP A 940 7.80 13.83 -6.76
N THR A 941 8.23 13.87 -8.02
CA THR A 941 8.82 12.71 -8.69
C THR A 941 10.27 12.57 -8.23
N ARG A 942 10.61 11.42 -7.63
CA ARG A 942 12.03 11.11 -7.36
C ARG A 942 12.75 10.92 -8.69
N GLU A 943 13.74 11.76 -8.98
CA GLU A 943 14.66 11.53 -10.09
C GLU A 943 15.20 10.10 -10.02
N ALA A 944 15.15 9.38 -11.14
CA ALA A 944 15.56 7.98 -11.25
C ALA A 944 17.09 7.80 -11.27
N THR A 945 17.79 8.49 -10.36
CA THR A 945 19.18 8.18 -9.99
C THR A 945 19.23 6.75 -9.45
N GLY A 946 19.94 5.88 -10.16
CA GLY A 946 19.75 4.43 -10.04
C GLY A 946 20.15 3.80 -8.70
N MET A 947 19.63 2.59 -8.49
CA MET A 947 19.70 1.72 -7.29
C MET A 947 18.52 1.86 -6.32
N CYS A 948 17.55 0.94 -6.47
CA CYS A 948 16.63 0.60 -5.40
C CYS A 948 17.37 -0.08 -4.22
N PRO A 949 16.98 0.22 -2.97
CA PRO A 949 17.18 -0.68 -1.83
C PRO A 949 16.34 -1.97 -1.94
#